data_AF-A0A089X5B7-F1
#
_entry.id   AF-A0A089X5B7-F1
#
_cell.length_a   1.000
_cell.length_b   1.000
_cell.length_c   1.000
_cell.angle_alpha   90.00
_cell.angle_beta   90.00
_cell.angle_gamma   90.00
#
_symmetry.space_group_name_H-M   'P 1'
#
loop_
_entity.id
_entity.type
_entity.pdbx_description
1 polymer ?
#
loop_
_entity_poly.entity_id
_entity_poly.type
_entity_poly.pdbx_seq_one_letter_code
_entity_poly.pdbx_strand_id
1 'polypeptide(L)'
;MGGLVLPPQALERLVQPAQELLAKDPAALRSTIPVSTETWHNGLEQAGIVRQRNPISREIAELQDAVDSHDAKGVRARSLALAQRVQEICSDLSILAACKVASDGRNINAIRKLFDLAHVTLKRYAGKSSPLEVNEVTESMLAALEHLFSQSPYLHDDPCMEVFGLPREDVSEDNGIFSESRLYGYYYGRYGQLAAKVDGIWSALTNSPPSLMDGLTPAWVLMHATYPLTMYRAAVFAREQIQHSFAADPAASAAALRAYKLRIDKSKANHAGVIRTQNAANSSVTNAEKAELTLDLYRRVIEGQFRPWAWTLLQLRGRVGARLPELNTLREMLLADGHRVLKDAAHAILPAARNAAAHEDFLWDEELEEICVGDATTSVTELEQAISRAYDFMCGCECAIVECRANDPVLVDAMASEDPPGGSLARNVAVAVNLFGTNGLRVKSHALDRGIFSVHVEKWDLQAVNPGLQALTAASQVLPKVNKFQVRVGVPALLAADIDRSHLQRNWHVWLLARSRFNEMPLSTFLPANAAVRLAVESPTEAVRAVTWLALNDAMHVFQDAAEVSHDRRRFKRLWPHLQARLELISYSITVANEIVGADDEEATAAQELLKKVAVEVAKPVKDVVVSFVVSLGRMIERHWRQLGPVPILPTLDKTPLH
;
A
#
# COMPACT_ATOMS: atom_id res chain seq x y z
N MET A 1 -22.42 33.28 57.63
CA MET A 1 -21.61 34.02 56.64
C MET A 1 -22.32 33.87 55.30
N GLY A 2 -22.92 34.95 54.77
CA GLY A 2 -23.59 34.90 53.48
C GLY A 2 -22.55 34.77 52.37
N GLY A 3 -22.55 33.66 51.64
CA GLY A 3 -21.73 33.49 50.45
C GLY A 3 -22.13 34.56 49.42
N LEU A 4 -21.15 35.32 48.93
CA LEU A 4 -21.34 36.27 47.84
C LEU A 4 -21.71 35.49 46.57
N VAL A 5 -22.98 35.52 46.20
CA VAL A 5 -23.48 34.99 44.92
C VAL A 5 -22.88 35.83 43.79
N LEU A 6 -22.28 35.19 42.80
CA LEU A 6 -21.73 35.90 41.63
C LEU A 6 -22.87 36.54 40.82
N PRO A 7 -22.81 37.85 40.51
CA PRO A 7 -23.86 38.50 39.73
C PRO A 7 -23.84 38.01 38.26
N PRO A 8 -25.00 37.98 37.57
CA PRO A 8 -25.10 37.47 36.19
C PRO A 8 -24.11 38.11 35.19
N GLN A 9 -23.86 39.41 35.32
CA GLN A 9 -22.89 40.13 34.48
C GLN A 9 -21.44 39.67 34.71
N ALA A 10 -21.10 39.22 35.92
CA ALA A 10 -19.79 38.65 36.21
C ALA A 10 -19.66 37.24 35.60
N LEU A 11 -20.71 36.41 35.73
CA LEU A 11 -20.75 35.08 35.12
C LEU A 11 -20.62 35.15 33.60
N GLU A 12 -21.28 36.11 32.95
CA GLU A 12 -21.17 36.34 31.51
C GLU A 12 -19.71 36.60 31.07
N ARG A 13 -19.00 37.48 31.78
CA ARG A 13 -17.58 37.76 31.48
C ARG A 13 -16.67 36.55 31.69
N LEU A 14 -17.01 35.67 32.64
CA LEU A 14 -16.24 34.47 32.93
C LEU A 14 -16.42 33.38 31.86
N VAL A 15 -17.56 33.33 31.18
CA VAL A 15 -17.84 32.34 30.11
C VAL A 15 -17.53 32.85 28.70
N GLN A 16 -17.38 34.15 28.49
CA GLN A 16 -17.11 34.75 27.18
C GLN A 16 -15.93 34.11 26.42
N PRO A 17 -14.76 33.83 27.03
CA PRO A 17 -13.65 33.18 26.31
C PRO A 17 -14.00 31.80 25.76
N ALA A 18 -14.86 31.06 26.47
CA ALA A 18 -15.35 29.76 26.02
C ALA A 18 -16.30 29.91 24.81
N GLN A 19 -17.14 30.96 24.79
CA GLN A 19 -18.01 31.26 23.66
C GLN A 19 -17.23 31.66 22.41
N GLU A 20 -16.16 32.45 22.56
CA GLU A 20 -15.26 32.83 21.47
C GLU A 20 -14.53 31.62 20.88
N LEU A 21 -14.14 30.65 21.71
CA LEU A 21 -13.53 29.41 21.26
C LEU A 21 -14.48 28.55 20.43
N LEU A 22 -15.78 28.54 20.77
CA LEU A 22 -16.80 27.78 20.05
C LEU A 22 -17.18 28.41 18.69
N ALA A 23 -16.76 29.65 18.40
CA ALA A 23 -17.05 30.32 17.12
C ALA A 23 -16.19 29.84 15.93
N LYS A 24 -15.23 28.93 16.15
CA LYS A 24 -14.37 28.38 15.10
C LYS A 24 -14.96 27.11 14.53
N ASP A 25 -15.25 27.11 13.24
CA ASP A 25 -15.64 25.90 12.52
C ASP A 25 -14.42 24.99 12.27
N PRO A 26 -14.50 23.69 12.60
CA PRO A 26 -13.44 22.74 12.29
C PRO A 26 -13.40 22.43 10.79
N ALA A 27 -12.22 22.46 10.18
CA ALA A 27 -12.04 22.01 8.81
C ALA A 27 -12.35 20.51 8.69
N ALA A 28 -13.23 20.14 7.74
CA ALA A 28 -13.62 18.76 7.50
C ALA A 28 -12.86 18.16 6.31
N LEU A 29 -12.54 16.86 6.41
CA LEU A 29 -12.01 16.07 5.30
C LEU A 29 -13.13 15.68 4.32
N ARG A 30 -12.77 15.26 3.10
CA ARG A 30 -13.76 14.83 2.10
C ARG A 30 -14.22 13.39 2.36
N SER A 31 -15.53 13.17 2.40
CA SER A 31 -16.17 11.87 2.68
C SER A 31 -16.07 10.90 1.51
N THR A 32 -14.97 10.15 1.43
CA THR A 32 -14.68 9.28 0.28
C THR A 32 -14.15 7.90 0.65
N ILE A 33 -13.67 7.70 1.88
CA ILE A 33 -13.08 6.43 2.31
C ILE A 33 -14.19 5.48 2.79
N PRO A 34 -14.46 4.37 2.11
CA PRO A 34 -15.41 3.39 2.61
C PRO A 34 -14.80 2.59 3.76
N VAL A 35 -15.63 2.29 4.75
CA VAL A 35 -15.23 1.61 5.99
C VAL A 35 -16.32 0.64 6.44
N SER A 36 -15.94 -0.37 7.22
CA SER A 36 -16.91 -1.28 7.83
C SER A 36 -17.69 -0.64 8.98
N THR A 37 -18.82 -1.24 9.35
CA THR A 37 -19.63 -0.82 10.50
C THR A 37 -18.82 -0.81 11.79
N GLU A 38 -18.04 -1.85 12.01
CA GLU A 38 -17.14 -1.96 13.17
C GLU A 38 -16.10 -0.84 13.20
N THR A 39 -15.43 -0.60 12.06
CA THR A 39 -14.44 0.46 11.89
C THR A 39 -15.03 1.83 12.22
N TRP A 40 -16.24 2.11 11.73
CA TRP A 40 -16.96 3.35 12.00
C TRP A 40 -17.27 3.53 13.49
N HIS A 41 -17.79 2.49 14.15
CA HIS A 41 -18.08 2.54 15.59
C HIS A 41 -16.83 2.72 16.43
N ASN A 42 -15.75 2.01 16.11
CA ASN A 42 -14.45 2.20 16.76
C ASN A 42 -14.00 3.67 16.66
N GLY A 43 -14.17 4.29 15.48
CA GLY A 43 -13.90 5.72 15.30
C GLY A 43 -14.70 6.63 16.24
N LEU A 44 -16.01 6.38 16.37
CA LEU A 44 -16.89 7.14 17.28
C LEU A 44 -16.46 6.98 18.75
N GLU A 45 -16.15 5.76 19.17
CA GLU A 45 -15.66 5.49 20.53
C GLU A 45 -14.34 6.21 20.81
N GLN A 46 -13.44 6.29 19.83
CA GLN A 46 -12.20 7.06 19.93
C GLN A 46 -12.42 8.58 20.02
N ALA A 47 -13.53 9.08 19.49
CA ALA A 47 -13.97 10.46 19.70
C ALA A 47 -14.64 10.65 21.09
N GLY A 48 -14.81 9.57 21.86
CA GLY A 48 -15.52 9.57 23.14
C GLY A 48 -17.04 9.58 23.00
N ILE A 49 -17.56 9.20 21.84
CA ILE A 49 -19.00 9.11 21.56
C ILE A 49 -19.41 7.65 21.76
N VAL A 50 -20.32 7.44 22.70
CA VAL A 50 -20.87 6.11 23.05
C VAL A 50 -22.38 6.22 23.08
N ARG A 51 -23.09 5.15 22.69
CA ARG A 51 -24.56 5.12 22.69
C ARG A 51 -25.13 5.57 24.03
N GLN A 52 -26.20 6.37 23.95
CA GLN A 52 -26.97 6.85 25.10
C GLN A 52 -26.18 7.60 26.18
N ARG A 53 -24.93 8.02 25.91
CA ARG A 53 -24.10 8.76 26.87
C ARG A 53 -23.80 10.15 26.35
N ASN A 54 -24.04 11.16 27.19
CA ASN A 54 -23.62 12.53 26.89
C ASN A 54 -22.08 12.65 27.06
N PRO A 55 -21.33 12.91 25.97
CA PRO A 55 -19.87 12.88 25.97
C PRO A 55 -19.22 14.08 26.68
N ILE A 56 -20.02 15.09 27.04
CA ILE A 56 -19.59 16.30 27.76
C ILE A 56 -20.28 16.44 29.13
N SER A 57 -20.93 15.38 29.60
CA SER A 57 -21.69 15.40 30.87
C SER A 57 -20.82 15.72 32.09
N ARG A 58 -19.58 15.20 32.12
CA ARG A 58 -18.63 15.49 33.19
C ARG A 58 -18.28 16.98 33.24
N GLU A 59 -17.96 17.58 32.11
CA GLU A 59 -17.59 18.99 32.01
C GLU A 59 -18.77 19.91 32.38
N ILE A 60 -20.00 19.51 32.03
CA ILE A 60 -21.22 20.20 32.46
C ILE A 60 -21.39 20.12 33.99
N ALA A 61 -21.21 18.94 34.59
CA ALA A 61 -21.34 18.74 36.03
C ALA A 61 -20.26 19.54 36.81
N GLU A 62 -19.00 19.49 36.37
CA GLU A 62 -17.92 20.25 37.00
C GLU A 62 -18.13 21.77 36.89
N LEU A 63 -18.75 22.25 35.81
CA LEU A 63 -19.13 23.64 35.66
C LEU A 63 -20.28 24.01 36.61
N GLN A 64 -21.29 23.15 36.74
CA GLN A 64 -22.39 23.32 37.71
C GLN A 64 -21.83 23.45 39.13
N ASP A 65 -20.96 22.53 39.54
CA ASP A 65 -20.35 22.53 40.88
C ASP A 65 -19.58 23.82 41.16
N ALA A 66 -18.84 24.34 40.17
CA ALA A 66 -18.11 25.59 40.29
C ALA A 66 -19.02 26.81 40.42
N VAL A 67 -20.15 26.82 39.71
CA VAL A 67 -21.17 27.89 39.81
C VAL A 67 -21.86 27.87 41.16
N ASP A 68 -22.27 26.68 41.63
CA ASP A 68 -22.95 26.48 42.91
C ASP A 68 -22.03 26.80 44.09
N SER A 69 -20.73 26.54 43.95
CA SER A 69 -19.70 26.90 44.93
C SER A 69 -19.26 28.37 44.85
N HIS A 70 -19.80 29.14 43.90
CA HIS A 70 -19.43 30.54 43.62
C HIS A 70 -17.93 30.76 43.38
N ASP A 71 -17.23 29.76 42.82
CA ASP A 71 -15.81 29.84 42.50
C ASP A 71 -15.61 30.49 41.12
N ALA A 72 -15.40 31.82 41.08
CA ALA A 72 -15.19 32.54 39.84
C ALA A 72 -14.01 32.01 39.00
N LYS A 73 -12.93 31.55 39.65
CA LYS A 73 -11.76 30.98 38.95
C LYS A 73 -12.13 29.61 38.38
N GLY A 74 -12.83 28.79 39.15
CA GLY A 74 -13.41 27.52 38.74
C GLY A 74 -14.35 27.67 37.56
N VAL A 75 -15.31 28.59 37.61
CA VAL A 75 -16.27 28.85 36.52
C VAL A 75 -15.56 29.17 35.21
N ARG A 76 -14.55 30.05 35.23
CA ARG A 76 -13.77 30.38 34.03
C ARG A 76 -12.98 29.19 33.51
N ALA A 77 -12.34 28.43 34.40
CA ALA A 77 -11.54 27.27 34.00
C ALA A 77 -12.41 26.14 33.44
N ARG A 78 -13.55 25.83 34.07
CA ARG A 78 -14.47 24.76 33.66
C ARG A 78 -15.27 25.13 32.42
N SER A 79 -15.64 26.40 32.23
CA SER A 79 -16.28 26.84 30.98
C SER A 79 -15.34 26.69 29.79
N LEU A 80 -14.05 27.03 29.97
CA LEU A 80 -13.03 26.82 28.95
C LEU A 80 -12.80 25.32 28.69
N ALA A 81 -12.73 24.50 29.74
CA ALA A 81 -12.59 23.04 29.61
C ALA A 81 -13.76 22.41 28.83
N LEU A 82 -15.00 22.86 29.09
CA LEU A 82 -16.18 22.46 28.34
C LEU A 82 -16.04 22.81 26.85
N ALA A 83 -15.69 24.07 26.53
CA ALA A 83 -15.52 24.50 25.14
C ALA A 83 -14.37 23.77 24.43
N GLN A 84 -13.27 23.52 25.13
CA GLN A 84 -12.15 22.71 24.62
C GLN A 84 -12.59 21.28 24.32
N ARG A 85 -13.32 20.64 25.24
CA ARG A 85 -13.82 19.28 25.05
C ARG A 85 -14.77 19.17 23.85
N VAL A 86 -15.65 20.15 23.68
CA VAL A 86 -16.56 20.21 22.52
C VAL A 86 -15.77 20.38 21.22
N GLN A 87 -14.81 21.31 21.19
CA GLN A 87 -13.93 21.49 20.03
C GLN A 87 -13.12 20.22 19.69
N GLU A 88 -12.63 19.49 20.70
CA GLU A 88 -11.96 18.21 20.50
C GLU A 88 -12.86 17.19 19.80
N ILE A 89 -14.08 16.98 20.32
CA ILE A 89 -15.04 16.02 19.74
C ILE A 89 -15.46 16.45 18.34
N CYS A 90 -15.70 17.75 18.11
CA CYS A 90 -16.05 18.26 16.79
C CYS A 90 -14.89 18.12 15.79
N SER A 91 -13.65 18.40 16.20
CA SER A 91 -12.46 18.15 15.38
C SER A 91 -12.34 16.66 15.03
N ASP A 92 -12.67 15.77 15.96
CA ASP A 92 -12.63 14.32 15.75
C ASP A 92 -13.67 13.86 14.75
N LEU A 93 -14.89 14.36 14.88
CA LEU A 93 -15.97 14.11 13.93
C LEU A 93 -15.67 14.70 12.53
N SER A 94 -14.96 15.82 12.46
CA SER A 94 -14.49 16.41 11.20
C SER A 94 -13.38 15.61 10.53
N ILE A 95 -12.52 14.95 11.30
CA ILE A 95 -11.52 14.01 10.75
C ILE A 95 -12.22 12.71 10.30
N LEU A 96 -13.14 12.19 11.10
CA LEU A 96 -13.99 11.05 10.72
C LEU A 96 -14.91 11.35 9.54
N ALA A 97 -15.08 12.62 9.16
CA ALA A 97 -15.78 12.99 7.94
C ALA A 97 -15.08 12.48 6.66
N ALA A 98 -13.82 12.03 6.75
CA ALA A 98 -13.16 11.30 5.66
C ALA A 98 -13.88 9.99 5.29
N CYS A 99 -14.54 9.35 6.26
CA CYS A 99 -15.34 8.15 6.04
C CYS A 99 -16.58 8.47 5.19
N LYS A 100 -16.87 7.64 4.18
CA LYS A 100 -17.96 7.84 3.23
C LYS A 100 -19.33 7.98 3.91
N VAL A 101 -19.54 7.25 5.01
CA VAL A 101 -20.75 7.32 5.89
C VAL A 101 -21.14 8.75 6.29
N ALA A 102 -20.17 9.66 6.40
CA ALA A 102 -20.41 11.05 6.75
C ALA A 102 -21.19 11.82 5.67
N SER A 103 -21.27 11.30 4.44
CA SER A 103 -22.05 11.92 3.35
C SER A 103 -23.54 12.04 3.64
N ASP A 104 -24.04 11.29 4.62
CA ASP A 104 -25.45 11.30 5.06
C ASP A 104 -25.83 12.56 5.84
N GLY A 105 -24.87 13.46 6.08
CA GLY A 105 -25.05 14.66 6.90
C GLY A 105 -25.14 14.37 8.40
N ARG A 106 -25.04 13.10 8.81
CA ARG A 106 -25.11 12.66 10.22
C ARG A 106 -24.01 13.29 11.09
N ASN A 107 -22.78 13.38 10.59
CA ASN A 107 -21.66 14.02 11.30
C ASN A 107 -21.92 15.52 11.48
N ILE A 108 -22.33 16.21 10.41
CA ILE A 108 -22.62 17.65 10.44
C ILE A 108 -23.73 17.95 11.44
N ASN A 109 -24.79 17.12 11.47
CA ASN A 109 -25.87 17.28 12.43
C ASN A 109 -25.39 17.07 13.88
N ALA A 110 -24.60 16.02 14.14
CA ALA A 110 -24.04 15.75 15.47
C ALA A 110 -23.13 16.88 15.96
N ILE A 111 -22.22 17.38 15.11
CA ILE A 111 -21.34 18.53 15.39
C ILE A 111 -22.18 19.75 15.78
N ARG A 112 -23.17 20.10 14.95
CA ARG A 112 -24.07 21.24 15.22
C ARG A 112 -24.77 21.10 16.57
N LYS A 113 -25.31 19.91 16.90
CA LYS A 113 -26.02 19.67 18.16
C LYS A 113 -25.12 19.69 19.39
N LEU A 114 -23.85 19.28 19.25
CA LEU A 114 -22.86 19.43 20.31
C LEU A 114 -22.54 20.91 20.59
N PHE A 115 -22.38 21.72 19.53
CA PHE A 115 -22.22 23.16 19.66
C PHE A 115 -23.45 23.83 20.30
N ASP A 116 -24.66 23.48 19.85
CA ASP A 116 -25.91 23.99 20.42
C ASP A 116 -25.96 23.71 21.94
N LEU A 117 -25.67 22.47 22.36
CA LEU A 117 -25.67 22.10 23.77
C LEU A 117 -24.65 22.89 24.58
N ALA A 118 -23.42 23.04 24.06
CA ALA A 118 -22.37 23.80 24.73
C ALA A 118 -22.79 25.27 24.90
N HIS A 119 -23.32 25.90 23.85
CA HIS A 119 -23.77 27.28 23.87
C HIS A 119 -24.93 27.52 24.83
N VAL A 120 -25.97 26.67 24.80
CA VAL A 120 -27.13 26.80 25.68
C VAL A 120 -26.74 26.54 27.14
N THR A 121 -25.84 25.58 27.40
CA THR A 121 -25.25 25.35 28.73
C THR A 121 -24.54 26.59 29.26
N LEU A 122 -23.63 27.20 28.48
CA LEU A 122 -22.94 28.42 28.89
C LEU A 122 -23.90 29.60 29.10
N LYS A 123 -24.94 29.73 28.27
CA LYS A 123 -26.00 30.74 28.45
C LYS A 123 -26.79 30.53 29.73
N ARG A 124 -27.12 29.28 30.08
CA ARG A 124 -27.82 28.94 31.33
C ARG A 124 -27.03 29.45 32.53
N TYR A 125 -25.73 29.18 32.57
CA TYR A 125 -24.87 29.62 33.67
C TYR A 125 -24.60 31.14 33.69
N ALA A 126 -24.81 31.83 32.56
CA ALA A 126 -24.85 33.29 32.52
C ALA A 126 -26.23 33.89 32.88
N GLY A 127 -27.24 33.07 33.22
CA GLY A 127 -28.61 33.51 33.52
C GLY A 127 -29.43 33.91 32.29
N LYS A 128 -29.04 33.43 31.09
CA LYS A 128 -29.64 33.81 29.80
C LYS A 128 -30.44 32.71 29.11
N SER A 129 -30.54 31.53 29.72
CA SER A 129 -31.27 30.38 29.18
C SER A 129 -31.92 29.59 30.33
N SER A 130 -33.03 28.92 30.04
CA SER A 130 -33.79 28.14 31.02
C SER A 130 -33.29 26.69 31.14
N PRO A 131 -33.52 26.01 32.29
CA PRO A 131 -33.22 24.59 32.40
C PRO A 131 -33.98 23.71 31.39
N LEU A 132 -35.20 24.10 31.02
CA LEU A 132 -36.02 23.39 30.03
C LEU A 132 -35.35 23.41 28.65
N GLU A 133 -34.83 24.57 28.22
CA GLU A 133 -34.11 24.71 26.95
C GLU A 133 -32.86 23.81 26.90
N VAL A 134 -32.10 23.72 27.99
CA VAL A 134 -30.94 22.81 28.08
C VAL A 134 -31.37 21.35 27.95
N ASN A 135 -32.48 20.94 28.57
CA ASN A 135 -32.96 19.57 28.50
C ASN A 135 -33.40 19.20 27.07
N GLU A 136 -34.18 20.07 26.41
CA GLU A 136 -34.62 19.87 25.01
C GLU A 136 -33.42 19.74 24.06
N VAL A 137 -32.41 20.60 24.22
CA VAL A 137 -31.19 20.55 23.40
C VAL A 137 -30.35 19.31 23.72
N THR A 138 -30.32 18.87 24.99
CA THR A 138 -29.65 17.62 25.40
C THR A 138 -30.30 16.40 24.73
N GLU A 139 -31.63 16.31 24.76
CA GLU A 139 -32.36 15.22 24.08
C GLU A 139 -32.13 15.23 22.57
N SER A 140 -32.17 16.42 21.95
CA SER A 140 -31.89 16.58 20.52
C SER A 140 -30.45 16.18 20.16
N MET A 141 -29.49 16.49 21.03
CA MET A 141 -28.08 16.11 20.88
C MET A 141 -27.89 14.59 21.03
N LEU A 142 -28.49 13.97 22.04
CA LEU A 142 -28.43 12.52 22.24
C LEU A 142 -29.04 11.77 21.06
N ALA A 143 -30.17 12.24 20.52
CA ALA A 143 -30.78 11.67 19.33
C ALA A 143 -29.86 11.80 18.09
N ALA A 144 -29.15 12.92 17.94
CA ALA A 144 -28.20 13.11 16.84
C ALA A 144 -26.96 12.20 16.98
N LEU A 145 -26.46 11.98 18.20
CA LEU A 145 -25.37 11.03 18.45
C LEU A 145 -25.81 9.58 18.23
N GLU A 146 -27.02 9.20 18.68
CA GLU A 146 -27.55 7.85 18.46
C GLU A 146 -27.72 7.57 16.97
N HIS A 147 -28.10 8.58 16.18
CA HIS A 147 -28.20 8.46 14.73
C HIS A 147 -26.86 8.12 14.05
N LEU A 148 -25.71 8.46 14.66
CA LEU A 148 -24.39 8.06 14.14
C LEU A 148 -24.20 6.54 14.14
N PHE A 149 -24.84 5.82 15.06
CA PHE A 149 -24.78 4.36 15.18
C PHE A 149 -25.88 3.62 14.40
N SER A 150 -26.75 4.37 13.70
CA SER A 150 -27.80 3.79 12.88
C SER A 150 -27.25 3.26 11.55
N GLN A 151 -27.97 2.33 10.94
CA GLN A 151 -27.60 1.77 9.63
C GLN A 151 -27.36 2.89 8.60
N SER A 152 -26.34 2.72 7.76
CA SER A 152 -26.03 3.59 6.63
C SER A 152 -25.96 2.75 5.37
N PRO A 153 -26.48 3.25 4.22
CA PRO A 153 -26.28 2.58 2.94
C PRO A 153 -24.82 2.58 2.47
N TYR A 154 -23.94 3.35 3.12
CA TYR A 154 -22.50 3.45 2.82
C TYR A 154 -21.64 2.63 3.79
N LEU A 155 -22.26 1.91 4.72
CA LEU A 155 -21.57 0.93 5.56
C LEU A 155 -21.69 -0.44 4.91
N HIS A 156 -20.54 -1.02 4.58
CA HIS A 156 -20.45 -2.34 3.96
C HIS A 156 -19.55 -3.23 4.81
N ASP A 157 -19.93 -4.50 4.96
CA ASP A 157 -19.09 -5.46 5.69
C ASP A 157 -17.76 -5.70 4.97
N ASP A 158 -17.75 -5.58 3.64
CA ASP A 158 -16.54 -5.61 2.83
C ASP A 158 -16.33 -4.33 2.00
N PRO A 159 -15.55 -3.35 2.51
CA PRO A 159 -15.15 -2.17 1.75
C PRO A 159 -14.44 -2.49 0.42
N CYS A 160 -13.77 -3.65 0.32
CA CYS A 160 -13.08 -4.06 -0.90
C CYS A 160 -14.08 -4.33 -2.03
N MET A 161 -15.20 -4.99 -1.73
CA MET A 161 -16.28 -5.22 -2.70
C MET A 161 -16.82 -3.90 -3.25
N GLU A 162 -17.04 -2.91 -2.39
CA GLU A 162 -17.57 -1.62 -2.79
C GLU A 162 -16.61 -0.86 -3.72
N VAL A 163 -15.32 -0.77 -3.36
CA VAL A 163 -14.34 0.00 -4.12
C VAL A 163 -13.92 -0.75 -5.37
N PHE A 164 -13.47 -1.99 -5.22
CA PHE A 164 -12.76 -2.73 -6.26
C PHE A 164 -13.65 -3.70 -7.02
N GLY A 165 -14.87 -3.97 -6.56
CA GLY A 165 -15.77 -4.97 -7.16
C GLY A 165 -15.27 -6.40 -6.97
N LEU A 166 -14.42 -6.61 -5.96
CA LEU A 166 -13.80 -7.89 -5.61
C LEU A 166 -13.86 -8.10 -4.10
N PRO A 167 -14.08 -9.32 -3.64
CA PRO A 167 -14.10 -9.58 -2.23
C PRO A 167 -12.67 -9.58 -1.68
N ARG A 168 -12.52 -9.27 -0.40
CA ARG A 168 -11.22 -9.17 0.27
C ARG A 168 -10.35 -10.41 0.05
N GLU A 169 -10.93 -11.60 0.07
CA GLU A 169 -10.22 -12.86 -0.16
C GLU A 169 -9.59 -12.98 -1.55
N ASP A 170 -10.21 -12.40 -2.59
CA ASP A 170 -9.70 -12.49 -3.97
C ASP A 170 -8.46 -11.61 -4.19
N VAL A 171 -8.30 -10.58 -3.37
CA VAL A 171 -7.15 -9.66 -3.41
C VAL A 171 -6.15 -9.91 -2.30
N SER A 172 -6.34 -10.95 -1.49
CA SER A 172 -5.43 -11.35 -0.41
C SER A 172 -4.68 -12.63 -0.77
N GLU A 173 -3.42 -12.76 -0.39
CA GLU A 173 -2.68 -14.02 -0.40
C GLU A 173 -3.35 -15.07 0.50
N ASP A 174 -2.96 -16.34 0.37
CA ASP A 174 -3.56 -17.46 1.13
C ASP A 174 -3.36 -17.33 2.66
N ASN A 175 -2.46 -16.45 3.09
CA ASN A 175 -2.19 -16.06 4.48
C ASN A 175 -3.00 -14.81 4.92
N GLY A 176 -3.94 -14.31 4.11
CA GLY A 176 -4.78 -13.16 4.42
C GLY A 176 -4.13 -11.78 4.21
N ILE A 177 -2.91 -11.73 3.67
CA ILE A 177 -2.19 -10.47 3.39
C ILE A 177 -2.69 -9.86 2.09
N PHE A 178 -2.98 -8.57 2.06
CA PHE A 178 -3.30 -7.87 0.83
C PHE A 178 -2.20 -8.02 -0.23
N SER A 179 -2.60 -8.43 -1.44
CA SER A 179 -1.72 -8.63 -2.59
C SER A 179 -2.06 -7.63 -3.69
N GLU A 180 -1.26 -6.56 -3.76
CA GLU A 180 -1.33 -5.61 -4.87
C GLU A 180 -1.29 -6.32 -6.24
N SER A 181 -0.44 -7.35 -6.35
CA SER A 181 -0.29 -8.11 -7.60
C SER A 181 -1.58 -8.79 -8.07
N ARG A 182 -2.41 -9.33 -7.17
CA ARG A 182 -3.70 -9.94 -7.53
C ARG A 182 -4.67 -8.88 -8.06
N LEU A 183 -4.68 -7.70 -7.43
CA LEU A 183 -5.51 -6.58 -7.85
C LEU A 183 -5.05 -6.00 -9.20
N TYR A 184 -3.73 -5.83 -9.40
CA TYR A 184 -3.18 -5.48 -10.72
C TYR A 184 -3.53 -6.51 -11.78
N GLY A 185 -3.46 -7.81 -11.45
CA GLY A 185 -3.82 -8.90 -12.35
C GLY A 185 -5.29 -8.84 -12.78
N TYR A 186 -6.20 -8.54 -11.86
CA TYR A 186 -7.63 -8.38 -12.18
C TYR A 186 -7.93 -7.15 -13.06
N TYR A 187 -7.22 -6.05 -12.82
CA TYR A 187 -7.33 -4.83 -13.62
C TYR A 187 -6.36 -4.78 -14.81
N TYR A 188 -5.79 -5.92 -15.24
CA TYR A 188 -4.91 -5.98 -16.40
C TYR A 188 -5.58 -5.38 -17.64
N GLY A 189 -4.85 -4.48 -18.32
CA GLY A 189 -5.36 -3.69 -19.45
C GLY A 189 -6.36 -2.58 -19.09
N ARG A 190 -6.73 -2.41 -17.80
CA ARG A 190 -7.72 -1.44 -17.30
C ARG A 190 -7.20 -0.61 -16.12
N TYR A 191 -5.89 -0.36 -16.05
CA TYR A 191 -5.27 0.36 -14.93
C TYR A 191 -5.81 1.76 -14.67
N GLY A 192 -6.31 2.46 -15.70
CA GLY A 192 -6.96 3.76 -15.52
C GLY A 192 -8.23 3.66 -14.65
N GLN A 193 -8.96 2.54 -14.71
CA GLN A 193 -10.13 2.30 -13.84
C GLN A 193 -9.70 2.07 -12.39
N LEU A 194 -8.61 1.32 -12.18
CA LEU A 194 -8.06 1.08 -10.86
C LEU A 194 -7.50 2.38 -10.25
N ALA A 195 -6.74 3.16 -11.03
CA ALA A 195 -6.23 4.46 -10.62
C ALA A 195 -7.36 5.39 -10.17
N ALA A 196 -8.42 5.55 -10.96
CA ALA A 196 -9.56 6.41 -10.59
C ALA A 196 -10.24 5.98 -9.27
N LYS A 197 -10.30 4.68 -8.99
CA LYS A 197 -10.83 4.15 -7.72
C LYS A 197 -9.93 4.50 -6.53
N VAL A 198 -8.62 4.30 -6.69
CA VAL A 198 -7.60 4.62 -5.68
C VAL A 198 -7.53 6.13 -5.42
N ASP A 199 -7.57 6.95 -6.47
CA ASP A 199 -7.60 8.40 -6.39
C ASP A 199 -8.83 8.90 -5.64
N GLY A 200 -9.97 8.22 -5.81
CA GLY A 200 -11.19 8.46 -5.04
C GLY A 200 -10.96 8.40 -3.53
N ILE A 201 -10.25 7.39 -3.04
CA ILE A 201 -9.89 7.23 -1.62
C ILE A 201 -8.92 8.33 -1.18
N TRP A 202 -7.88 8.57 -1.96
CA TRP A 202 -6.86 9.58 -1.65
C TRP A 202 -7.41 11.00 -1.63
N SER A 203 -8.51 11.26 -2.35
CA SER A 203 -9.15 12.57 -2.40
C SER A 203 -9.62 13.10 -1.02
N ALA A 204 -9.78 12.20 -0.04
CA ALA A 204 -10.00 12.56 1.37
C ALA A 204 -8.85 13.36 1.97
N LEU A 205 -7.61 13.01 1.61
CA LEU A 205 -6.39 13.56 2.21
C LEU A 205 -5.74 14.61 1.32
N THR A 206 -5.75 14.42 -0.01
CA THR A 206 -5.01 15.25 -0.95
C THR A 206 -5.75 15.51 -2.26
N ASN A 207 -5.41 16.61 -2.95
CA ASN A 207 -5.88 16.90 -4.30
C ASN A 207 -5.00 16.29 -5.40
N SER A 208 -3.83 15.79 -5.02
CA SER A 208 -2.80 15.31 -5.92
C SER A 208 -2.39 13.92 -5.44
N PRO A 209 -3.16 12.89 -5.83
CA PRO A 209 -2.92 11.53 -5.37
C PRO A 209 -1.57 11.01 -5.86
N PRO A 210 -0.92 10.10 -5.10
CA PRO A 210 0.30 9.44 -5.52
C PRO A 210 0.10 8.58 -6.77
N SER A 211 1.21 8.15 -7.38
CA SER A 211 1.17 7.15 -8.44
C SER A 211 0.45 5.88 -7.98
N LEU A 212 -0.25 5.19 -8.88
CA LEU A 212 -0.97 3.95 -8.53
C LEU A 212 -0.06 2.93 -7.80
N MET A 213 1.19 2.81 -8.23
CA MET A 213 2.19 1.90 -7.62
C MET A 213 2.56 2.26 -6.18
N ASP A 214 2.60 3.55 -5.83
CA ASP A 214 2.92 3.97 -4.46
C ASP A 214 1.64 4.19 -3.61
N GLY A 215 0.49 4.41 -4.25
CA GLY A 215 -0.78 4.78 -3.63
C GLY A 215 -1.69 3.61 -3.27
N LEU A 216 -1.51 2.44 -3.88
CA LEU A 216 -2.45 1.33 -3.73
C LEU A 216 -2.48 0.73 -2.32
N THR A 217 -1.31 0.37 -1.75
CA THR A 217 -1.25 -0.20 -0.39
C THR A 217 -1.70 0.80 0.68
N PRO A 218 -1.28 2.08 0.68
CA PRO A 218 -1.82 3.00 1.67
C PRO A 218 -3.34 3.23 1.55
N ALA A 219 -3.89 3.23 0.32
CA ALA A 219 -5.35 3.28 0.11
C ALA A 219 -6.07 2.06 0.71
N TRP A 220 -5.49 0.86 0.54
CA TRP A 220 -5.97 -0.35 1.21
C TRP A 220 -6.00 -0.18 2.73
N VAL A 221 -4.91 0.31 3.33
CA VAL A 221 -4.85 0.47 4.79
C VAL A 221 -5.84 1.51 5.30
N LEU A 222 -6.08 2.60 4.56
CA LEU A 222 -7.09 3.61 4.92
C LEU A 222 -8.49 3.01 5.03
N MET A 223 -8.86 2.08 4.14
CA MET A 223 -10.17 1.42 4.15
C MET A 223 -10.34 0.40 5.28
N HIS A 224 -9.23 -0.14 5.79
CA HIS A 224 -9.21 -1.28 6.72
C HIS A 224 -8.57 -0.95 8.08
N ALA A 225 -8.49 0.33 8.45
CA ALA A 225 -8.03 0.76 9.75
C ALA A 225 -8.92 0.21 10.87
N THR A 226 -8.34 -0.35 11.94
CA THR A 226 -9.14 -0.78 13.10
C THR A 226 -9.67 0.43 13.86
N TYR A 227 -8.84 1.47 13.94
CA TYR A 227 -9.04 2.73 14.62
C TYR A 227 -8.85 3.91 13.66
N PRO A 228 -9.86 4.21 12.82
CA PRO A 228 -9.71 5.15 11.71
C PRO A 228 -9.36 6.56 12.18
N LEU A 229 -9.87 7.00 13.33
CA LEU A 229 -9.55 8.31 13.88
C LEU A 229 -8.08 8.43 14.29
N THR A 230 -7.49 7.36 14.85
CA THR A 230 -6.04 7.31 15.14
C THR A 230 -5.23 7.43 13.86
N MET A 231 -5.58 6.64 12.84
CA MET A 231 -4.90 6.64 11.55
C MET A 231 -4.98 8.01 10.86
N TYR A 232 -6.17 8.58 10.71
CA TYR A 232 -6.37 9.83 9.98
C TYR A 232 -5.78 11.03 10.71
N ARG A 233 -5.87 11.08 12.05
CA ARG A 233 -5.16 12.10 12.83
C ARG A 233 -3.65 12.03 12.62
N ALA A 234 -3.09 10.81 12.68
CA ALA A 234 -1.66 10.61 12.46
C ALA A 234 -1.25 11.05 11.05
N ALA A 235 -2.06 10.74 10.03
CA ALA A 235 -1.82 11.18 8.65
C ALA A 235 -1.81 12.71 8.51
N VAL A 236 -2.86 13.38 8.97
CA VAL A 236 -2.95 14.85 8.90
C VAL A 236 -1.81 15.51 9.68
N PHE A 237 -1.57 15.07 10.90
CA PHE A 237 -0.50 15.61 11.75
C PHE A 237 0.88 15.39 11.17
N ALA A 238 1.21 14.17 10.74
CA ALA A 238 2.52 13.85 10.18
C ALA A 238 2.78 14.64 8.89
N ARG A 239 1.77 14.82 8.04
CA ARG A 239 1.86 15.66 6.83
C ARG A 239 2.23 17.09 7.18
N GLU A 240 1.50 17.69 8.12
CA GLU A 240 1.76 19.06 8.56
C GLU A 240 3.16 19.19 9.17
N GLN A 241 3.60 18.22 9.97
CA GLN A 241 4.96 18.24 10.53
C GLN A 241 6.04 18.09 9.46
N ILE A 242 5.86 17.21 8.48
CA ILE A 242 6.80 17.04 7.36
C ILE A 242 6.90 18.35 6.57
N GLN A 243 5.77 18.92 6.16
CA GLN A 243 5.73 20.15 5.36
C GLN A 243 6.33 21.34 6.12
N HIS A 244 5.92 21.53 7.38
CA HIS A 244 6.40 22.63 8.20
C HIS A 244 7.90 22.52 8.49
N SER A 245 8.36 21.32 8.89
CA SER A 245 9.77 21.07 9.21
C SER A 245 10.64 21.23 7.95
N PHE A 246 10.23 20.64 6.82
CA PHE A 246 10.97 20.70 5.58
C PHE A 246 11.06 22.12 5.01
N ALA A 247 10.01 22.93 5.16
CA ALA A 247 10.05 24.34 4.79
C ALA A 247 11.01 25.16 5.68
N ALA A 248 11.20 24.77 6.94
CA ALA A 248 12.08 25.45 7.88
C ALA A 248 13.55 25.04 7.74
N ASP A 249 13.83 23.73 7.62
CA ASP A 249 15.17 23.15 7.43
C ASP A 249 15.11 21.88 6.57
N PRO A 250 15.20 22.01 5.23
CA PRO A 250 15.11 20.87 4.32
C PRO A 250 16.14 19.77 4.61
N ALA A 251 17.35 20.16 5.03
CA ALA A 251 18.45 19.23 5.23
C ALA A 251 18.22 18.37 6.48
N ALA A 252 17.83 19.00 7.60
CA ALA A 252 17.54 18.28 8.84
C ALA A 252 16.31 17.37 8.70
N SER A 253 15.23 17.85 8.09
CA SER A 253 14.01 17.05 7.89
C SER A 253 14.25 15.88 6.94
N ALA A 254 14.97 16.09 5.83
CA ALA A 254 15.34 15.01 4.92
C ALA A 254 16.26 13.99 5.60
N ALA A 255 17.20 14.42 6.47
CA ALA A 255 18.03 13.51 7.25
C ALA A 255 17.20 12.64 8.22
N ALA A 256 16.22 13.22 8.91
CA ALA A 256 15.32 12.48 9.81
C ALA A 256 14.49 11.43 9.03
N LEU A 257 13.87 11.82 7.92
CA LEU A 257 13.07 10.94 7.07
C LEU A 257 13.92 9.83 6.42
N ARG A 258 15.15 10.13 5.99
CA ARG A 258 16.09 9.11 5.49
C ARG A 258 16.48 8.11 6.58
N ALA A 259 16.81 8.59 7.79
CA ALA A 259 17.17 7.74 8.91
C ALA A 259 16.03 6.77 9.28
N TYR A 260 14.79 7.24 9.21
CA TYR A 260 13.61 6.40 9.39
C TYR A 260 13.47 5.33 8.29
N LYS A 261 13.57 5.71 7.01
CA LYS A 261 13.48 4.77 5.88
C LYS A 261 14.50 3.63 6.00
N LEU A 262 15.75 3.96 6.33
CA LEU A 262 16.82 2.96 6.53
C LEU A 262 16.53 1.99 7.69
N ARG A 263 15.82 2.45 8.74
CA ARG A 263 15.44 1.61 9.89
C ARG A 263 14.27 0.68 9.55
N ILE A 264 13.28 1.18 8.81
CA ILE A 264 12.16 0.36 8.32
C ILE A 264 12.61 -0.67 7.29
N ASP A 265 13.60 -0.35 6.44
CA ASP A 265 14.12 -1.32 5.49
C ASP A 265 14.80 -2.51 6.20
N LYS A 266 15.41 -2.28 7.37
CA LYS A 266 15.86 -3.36 8.26
C LYS A 266 14.69 -4.10 8.92
N SER A 267 13.52 -3.46 9.03
CA SER A 267 12.31 -3.99 9.67
C SER A 267 11.22 -4.47 8.70
N LYS A 268 11.36 -4.45 7.37
CA LYS A 268 10.30 -5.00 6.49
C LYS A 268 10.19 -6.54 6.59
N ALA A 269 11.27 -7.21 6.98
CA ALA A 269 11.21 -8.59 7.48
C ALA A 269 10.28 -8.73 8.70
N ASN A 270 10.06 -7.64 9.44
CA ASN A 270 9.16 -7.57 10.58
C ASN A 270 7.68 -7.47 10.16
N HIS A 271 7.31 -6.90 9.01
CA HIS A 271 5.89 -6.86 8.58
C HIS A 271 5.37 -8.27 8.23
N ALA A 272 6.13 -9.05 7.45
CA ALA A 272 5.84 -10.47 7.25
C ALA A 272 5.90 -11.27 8.56
N GLY A 273 6.79 -10.89 9.49
CA GLY A 273 6.84 -11.43 10.85
C GLY A 273 5.58 -11.12 11.66
N VAL A 274 5.10 -9.88 11.65
CA VAL A 274 3.88 -9.39 12.30
C VAL A 274 2.69 -10.20 11.81
N ILE A 275 2.54 -10.34 10.49
CA ILE A 275 1.39 -11.07 9.93
C ILE A 275 1.47 -12.56 10.25
N ARG A 276 2.65 -13.20 10.11
CA ARG A 276 2.80 -14.60 10.53
C ARG A 276 2.48 -14.81 12.01
N THR A 277 2.92 -13.91 12.88
CA THR A 277 2.68 -14.00 14.32
C THR A 277 1.20 -13.74 14.63
N GLN A 278 0.56 -12.79 13.96
CA GLN A 278 -0.88 -12.54 14.07
C GLN A 278 -1.69 -13.75 13.61
N ASN A 279 -1.34 -14.36 12.48
CA ASN A 279 -2.04 -15.55 11.98
C ASN A 279 -1.83 -16.75 12.92
N ALA A 280 -0.64 -16.91 13.48
CA ALA A 280 -0.38 -17.93 14.49
C ALA A 280 -1.22 -17.68 15.75
N ALA A 281 -1.27 -16.43 16.24
CA ALA A 281 -2.09 -16.05 17.40
C ALA A 281 -3.59 -16.28 17.14
N ASN A 282 -4.07 -16.02 15.92
CA ASN A 282 -5.46 -16.27 15.54
C ASN A 282 -5.77 -17.77 15.39
N SER A 283 -4.76 -18.60 15.13
CA SER A 283 -4.91 -20.05 14.91
C SER A 283 -4.56 -20.88 16.15
N SER A 284 -4.08 -20.25 17.23
CA SER A 284 -3.65 -20.94 18.45
C SER A 284 -4.81 -21.63 19.14
N VAL A 285 -4.57 -22.82 19.69
CA VAL A 285 -5.63 -23.62 20.34
C VAL A 285 -5.73 -23.34 21.83
N THR A 286 -4.70 -22.76 22.45
CA THR A 286 -4.66 -22.46 23.89
C THR A 286 -4.56 -20.96 24.14
N ASN A 287 -5.19 -20.49 25.23
CA ASN A 287 -5.13 -19.08 25.64
C ASN A 287 -3.72 -18.64 26.01
N ALA A 288 -2.92 -19.53 26.61
CA ALA A 288 -1.52 -19.27 26.95
C ALA A 288 -0.65 -19.03 25.70
N GLU A 289 -0.76 -19.90 24.69
CA GLU A 289 -0.07 -19.73 23.41
C GLU A 289 -0.54 -18.46 22.68
N LYS A 290 -1.84 -18.16 22.71
CA LYS A 290 -2.38 -16.91 22.18
C LYS A 290 -1.74 -15.71 22.86
N ALA A 291 -1.67 -15.70 24.19
CA ALA A 291 -1.10 -14.61 24.97
C ALA A 291 0.38 -14.39 24.66
N GLU A 292 1.17 -15.47 24.57
CA GLU A 292 2.59 -15.41 24.18
C GLU A 292 2.77 -14.84 22.77
N LEU A 293 2.01 -15.33 21.79
CA LEU A 293 2.08 -14.85 20.41
C LEU A 293 1.64 -13.40 20.29
N THR A 294 0.62 -12.97 21.05
CA THR A 294 0.18 -11.57 21.12
C THR A 294 1.26 -10.67 21.75
N LEU A 295 1.98 -11.15 22.78
CA LEU A 295 3.10 -10.42 23.36
C LEU A 295 4.28 -10.29 22.37
N ASP A 296 4.62 -11.36 21.64
CA ASP A 296 5.65 -11.29 20.58
C ASP A 296 5.23 -10.34 19.45
N LEU A 297 3.95 -10.38 19.06
CA LEU A 297 3.37 -9.46 18.08
C LEU A 297 3.47 -8.00 18.55
N TYR A 298 3.11 -7.72 19.80
CA TYR A 298 3.26 -6.40 20.42
C TYR A 298 4.70 -5.90 20.34
N ARG A 299 5.67 -6.74 20.74
CA ARG A 299 7.09 -6.39 20.64
C ARG A 299 7.48 -6.07 19.21
N ARG A 300 7.09 -6.90 18.23
CA ARG A 300 7.38 -6.68 16.81
C ARG A 300 6.81 -5.37 16.31
N VAL A 301 5.58 -5.02 16.65
CA VAL A 301 4.93 -3.77 16.20
C VAL A 301 5.59 -2.54 16.83
N ILE A 302 5.72 -2.54 18.16
CA ILE A 302 6.22 -1.39 18.93
C ILE A 302 7.71 -1.14 18.69
N GLU A 303 8.55 -2.17 18.75
CA GLU A 303 9.99 -2.02 18.49
C GLU A 303 10.31 -1.91 17.00
N GLY A 304 9.40 -2.39 16.14
CA GLY A 304 9.53 -2.40 14.70
C GLY A 304 9.39 -1.01 14.08
N GLN A 305 8.26 -0.76 13.41
CA GLN A 305 8.06 0.47 12.64
C GLN A 305 7.57 1.63 13.51
N PHE A 306 6.98 1.35 14.68
CA PHE A 306 6.31 2.36 15.50
C PHE A 306 7.33 3.29 16.15
N ARG A 307 8.32 2.71 16.83
CA ARG A 307 9.39 3.45 17.50
C ARG A 307 10.18 4.37 16.54
N PRO A 308 10.63 3.94 15.35
CA PRO A 308 11.22 4.83 14.35
C PRO A 308 10.30 5.98 13.92
N TRP A 309 9.02 5.73 13.66
CA TRP A 309 8.06 6.77 13.26
C TRP A 309 7.85 7.82 14.35
N ALA A 310 7.54 7.37 15.57
CA ALA A 310 7.33 8.23 16.72
C ALA A 310 8.55 9.11 17.00
N TRP A 311 9.76 8.55 16.90
CA TRP A 311 10.99 9.33 17.02
C TRP A 311 11.17 10.34 15.88
N THR A 312 10.85 9.95 14.64
CA THR A 312 10.97 10.83 13.47
C THR A 312 10.06 12.05 13.59
N LEU A 313 8.83 11.87 14.07
CA LEU A 313 7.92 13.00 14.32
C LEU A 313 8.44 13.94 15.41
N LEU A 314 9.04 13.41 16.47
CA LEU A 314 9.72 14.23 17.48
C LEU A 314 10.90 15.02 16.87
N GLN A 315 11.67 14.40 15.97
CA GLN A 315 12.77 15.09 15.27
C GLN A 315 12.26 16.20 14.35
N LEU A 316 11.19 15.96 13.58
CA LEU A 316 10.56 16.97 12.73
C LEU A 316 10.02 18.16 13.55
N ARG A 317 9.72 17.94 14.83
CA ARG A 317 9.31 18.96 15.81
C ARG A 317 10.47 19.64 16.54
N GLY A 318 11.71 19.37 16.12
CA GLY A 318 12.90 20.02 16.64
C GLY A 318 13.62 19.27 17.75
N ARG A 319 13.23 18.03 18.08
CA ARG A 319 14.03 17.19 18.99
C ARG A 319 15.32 16.76 18.30
N VAL A 320 16.45 16.96 18.98
CA VAL A 320 17.77 16.64 18.44
C VAL A 320 18.25 15.29 18.98
N GLY A 321 18.81 14.46 18.10
CA GLY A 321 19.45 13.20 18.47
C GLY A 321 19.58 12.26 17.28
N ALA A 322 20.74 11.62 17.13
CA ALA A 322 20.94 10.63 16.06
C ALA A 322 20.48 9.22 16.47
N ARG A 323 20.57 8.89 17.77
CA ARG A 323 20.25 7.56 18.30
C ARG A 323 18.75 7.43 18.56
N LEU A 324 18.19 6.30 18.16
CA LEU A 324 16.80 5.95 18.46
C LEU A 324 16.64 5.72 19.98
N PRO A 325 15.83 6.52 20.71
CA PRO A 325 15.67 6.40 22.16
C PRO A 325 15.04 5.08 22.56
N GLU A 326 15.34 4.56 23.76
CA GLU A 326 14.64 3.41 24.34
C GLU A 326 13.14 3.72 24.53
N LEU A 327 12.29 2.69 24.57
CA LEU A 327 10.83 2.86 24.55
C LEU A 327 10.31 3.70 25.74
N ASN A 328 10.84 3.51 26.95
CA ASN A 328 10.42 4.29 28.11
C ASN A 328 10.78 5.78 27.94
N THR A 329 12.02 6.06 27.54
CA THR A 329 12.47 7.42 27.23
C THR A 329 11.65 8.04 26.09
N LEU A 330 11.36 7.27 25.05
CA LEU A 330 10.52 7.73 23.94
C LEU A 330 9.10 8.06 24.42
N ARG A 331 8.50 7.21 25.26
CA ARG A 331 7.18 7.45 25.85
C ARG A 331 7.14 8.75 26.66
N GLU A 332 8.14 8.98 27.51
CA GLU A 332 8.26 10.22 28.29
C GLU A 332 8.39 11.44 27.39
N MET A 333 9.20 11.36 26.33
CA MET A 333 9.36 12.44 25.35
C MET A 333 8.06 12.74 24.59
N LEU A 334 7.30 11.71 24.20
CA LEU A 334 6.00 11.86 23.55
C LEU A 334 4.97 12.52 24.47
N LEU A 335 4.93 12.12 25.74
CA LEU A 335 4.06 12.74 26.75
C LEU A 335 4.44 14.20 27.01
N ALA A 336 5.75 14.48 27.11
CA ALA A 336 6.27 15.80 27.39
C ALA A 336 6.11 16.78 26.21
N ASP A 337 5.96 16.31 24.98
CA ASP A 337 5.64 17.16 23.82
C ASP A 337 4.26 17.84 23.98
N GLY A 338 3.31 17.17 24.65
CA GLY A 338 1.98 17.71 24.93
C GLY A 338 1.02 17.69 23.74
N HIS A 339 1.47 17.35 22.52
CA HIS A 339 0.58 17.20 21.38
C HIS A 339 -0.29 15.95 21.49
N ARG A 340 -1.60 16.09 21.20
CA ARG A 340 -2.60 15.02 21.36
C ARG A 340 -2.22 13.73 20.62
N VAL A 341 -1.83 13.83 19.35
CA VAL A 341 -1.45 12.66 18.53
C VAL A 341 -0.24 11.92 19.10
N LEU A 342 0.74 12.65 19.64
CA LEU A 342 1.93 12.05 20.25
C LEU A 342 1.61 11.45 21.62
N LYS A 343 0.72 12.09 22.38
CA LYS A 343 0.17 11.52 23.62
C LYS A 343 -0.59 10.22 23.35
N ASP A 344 -1.43 10.17 22.32
CA ASP A 344 -2.15 8.96 21.90
C ASP A 344 -1.16 7.85 21.51
N ALA A 345 -0.11 8.17 20.74
CA ALA A 345 0.96 7.24 20.43
C ALA A 345 1.70 6.75 21.69
N ALA A 346 1.95 7.62 22.67
CA ALA A 346 2.60 7.24 23.92
C ALA A 346 1.80 6.19 24.72
N HIS A 347 0.47 6.19 24.63
CA HIS A 347 -0.38 5.19 25.29
C HIS A 347 -0.28 3.80 24.66
N ALA A 348 0.20 3.69 23.41
CA ALA A 348 0.47 2.39 22.81
C ALA A 348 1.74 1.72 23.41
N ILE A 349 2.59 2.49 24.10
CA ILE A 349 3.77 1.95 24.79
C ILE A 349 3.35 1.55 26.21
N LEU A 350 3.13 0.24 26.40
CA LEU A 350 2.84 -0.41 27.68
C LEU A 350 4.15 -0.81 28.38
N PRO A 351 4.54 -0.15 29.49
CA PRO A 351 5.81 -0.45 30.16
C PRO A 351 5.88 -1.87 30.74
N ALA A 352 4.76 -2.38 31.27
CA ALA A 352 4.65 -3.73 31.82
C ALA A 352 4.94 -4.81 30.76
N ALA A 353 4.19 -4.78 29.66
CA ALA A 353 4.41 -5.69 28.52
C ALA A 353 5.82 -5.58 27.91
N ARG A 354 6.41 -4.39 27.88
CA ARG A 354 7.78 -4.24 27.37
C ARG A 354 8.79 -4.93 28.29
N ASN A 355 8.66 -4.75 29.61
CA ASN A 355 9.56 -5.39 30.57
C ASN A 355 9.40 -6.92 30.53
N ALA A 356 8.17 -7.41 30.36
CA ALA A 356 7.86 -8.81 30.10
C ALA A 356 8.66 -9.37 28.93
N ALA A 357 8.53 -8.73 27.78
CA ALA A 357 9.14 -9.17 26.54
C ALA A 357 10.68 -9.03 26.55
N ALA A 358 11.22 -8.10 27.35
CA ALA A 358 12.66 -7.86 27.43
C ALA A 358 13.41 -8.84 28.35
N HIS A 359 12.72 -9.39 29.35
CA HIS A 359 13.33 -10.27 30.36
C HIS A 359 12.90 -11.74 30.21
N GLU A 360 11.95 -12.05 29.32
CA GLU A 360 11.37 -13.40 29.15
C GLU A 360 10.76 -13.96 30.46
N ASP A 361 10.51 -13.09 31.44
CA ASP A 361 10.02 -13.40 32.79
C ASP A 361 8.51 -13.15 32.88
N PHE A 362 7.71 -13.92 32.13
CA PHE A 362 6.25 -13.82 32.18
C PHE A 362 5.58 -15.14 32.56
N LEU A 363 4.49 -15.04 33.31
CA LEU A 363 3.60 -16.13 33.67
C LEU A 363 2.20 -15.83 33.14
N TRP A 364 1.56 -16.82 32.53
CA TRP A 364 0.15 -16.73 32.15
C TRP A 364 -0.72 -17.10 33.35
N ASP A 365 -1.60 -16.19 33.76
CA ASP A 365 -2.62 -16.44 34.78
C ASP A 365 -3.93 -16.85 34.09
N GLU A 366 -4.28 -18.13 34.17
CA GLU A 366 -5.50 -18.66 33.55
C GLU A 366 -6.78 -18.16 34.22
N GLU A 367 -6.75 -17.81 35.51
CA GLU A 367 -7.93 -17.33 36.24
C GLU A 367 -8.25 -15.87 35.89
N LEU A 368 -7.21 -15.04 35.71
CA LEU A 368 -7.36 -13.62 35.39
C LEU A 368 -7.31 -13.32 33.88
N GLU A 369 -6.91 -14.29 33.05
CA GLU A 369 -6.62 -14.11 31.63
C GLU A 369 -5.60 -12.98 31.36
N GLU A 370 -4.61 -12.89 32.24
CA GLU A 370 -3.58 -11.84 32.23
C GLU A 370 -2.16 -12.41 32.08
N ILE A 371 -1.29 -11.62 31.45
CA ILE A 371 0.14 -11.86 31.45
C ILE A 371 0.75 -11.15 32.67
N CYS A 372 1.33 -11.92 33.58
CA CYS A 372 1.91 -11.46 34.84
C CYS A 372 3.44 -11.41 34.76
N VAL A 373 4.05 -10.26 35.05
CA VAL A 373 5.49 -10.00 35.01
C VAL A 373 5.92 -9.28 36.28
N GLY A 374 6.49 -10.03 37.22
CA GLY A 374 6.70 -9.53 38.58
C GLY A 374 5.36 -9.09 39.19
N ASP A 375 5.28 -7.84 39.64
CA ASP A 375 4.06 -7.23 40.20
C ASP A 375 3.15 -6.57 39.14
N ALA A 376 3.57 -6.53 37.87
CA ALA A 376 2.83 -5.87 36.80
C ALA A 376 2.02 -6.89 35.99
N THR A 377 0.75 -6.57 35.72
CA THR A 377 -0.10 -7.39 34.85
C THR A 377 -0.48 -6.63 33.58
N THR A 378 -0.77 -7.37 32.51
CA THR A 378 -1.31 -6.82 31.27
C THR A 378 -2.23 -7.85 30.63
N SER A 379 -3.45 -7.44 30.30
CA SER A 379 -4.41 -8.34 29.65
C SER A 379 -4.11 -8.50 28.15
N VAL A 380 -4.55 -9.61 27.56
CA VAL A 380 -4.46 -9.84 26.11
C VAL A 380 -5.20 -8.73 25.34
N THR A 381 -6.35 -8.29 25.84
CA THR A 381 -7.13 -7.21 25.23
C THR A 381 -6.38 -5.88 25.22
N GLU A 382 -5.68 -5.52 26.31
CA GLU A 382 -4.84 -4.31 26.34
C GLU A 382 -3.70 -4.37 25.31
N LEU A 383 -3.08 -5.54 25.14
CA LEU A 383 -2.05 -5.75 24.11
C LEU A 383 -2.63 -5.59 22.71
N GLU A 384 -3.75 -6.25 22.40
CA GLU A 384 -4.42 -6.15 21.09
C GLU A 384 -4.80 -4.70 20.76
N GLN A 385 -5.33 -3.95 21.74
CA GLN A 385 -5.64 -2.53 21.57
C GLN A 385 -4.38 -1.68 21.35
N ALA A 386 -3.30 -1.92 22.08
CA ALA A 386 -2.04 -1.21 21.92
C ALA A 386 -1.39 -1.49 20.56
N ILE A 387 -1.41 -2.75 20.11
CA ILE A 387 -0.96 -3.19 18.79
C ILE A 387 -1.72 -2.42 17.70
N SER A 388 -3.05 -2.45 17.72
CA SER A 388 -3.89 -1.80 16.72
C SER A 388 -3.69 -0.29 16.69
N ARG A 389 -3.61 0.37 17.85
CA ARG A 389 -3.31 1.82 17.92
C ARG A 389 -1.94 2.16 17.33
N ALA A 390 -0.91 1.38 17.69
CA ALA A 390 0.43 1.57 17.14
C ALA A 390 0.44 1.34 15.62
N TYR A 391 -0.24 0.30 15.15
CA TYR A 391 -0.35 -0.03 13.73
C TYR A 391 -1.02 1.08 12.93
N ASP A 392 -2.21 1.50 13.35
CA ASP A 392 -2.96 2.57 12.67
C ASP A 392 -2.21 3.90 12.70
N PHE A 393 -1.54 4.23 13.82
CA PHE A 393 -0.67 5.40 13.90
C PHE A 393 0.47 5.37 12.86
N MET A 394 1.18 4.25 12.75
CA MET A 394 2.25 4.08 11.77
C MET A 394 1.72 4.21 10.35
N CYS A 395 0.63 3.51 10.04
CA CYS A 395 0.01 3.53 8.73
C CYS A 395 -0.46 4.94 8.34
N GLY A 396 -0.98 5.72 9.30
CA GLY A 396 -1.27 7.14 9.08
C GLY A 396 -0.02 7.94 8.71
N CYS A 397 1.09 7.74 9.41
CA CYS A 397 2.37 8.38 9.09
C CYS A 397 2.91 7.96 7.70
N GLU A 398 2.75 6.69 7.32
CA GLU A 398 3.08 6.18 5.98
C GLU A 398 2.24 6.87 4.89
N CYS A 399 0.93 7.02 5.11
CA CYS A 399 0.07 7.77 4.19
C CYS A 399 0.58 9.21 4.01
N ALA A 400 0.97 9.88 5.10
CA ALA A 400 1.46 11.24 5.06
C ALA A 400 2.75 11.40 4.25
N ILE A 401 3.74 10.51 4.42
CA ILE A 401 4.99 10.60 3.65
C ILE A 401 4.78 10.28 2.17
N VAL A 402 3.88 9.35 1.84
CA VAL A 402 3.50 9.06 0.45
C VAL A 402 2.83 10.28 -0.18
N GLU A 403 1.90 10.92 0.53
CA GLU A 403 1.25 12.16 0.09
C GLU A 403 2.26 13.29 -0.13
N CYS A 404 3.14 13.56 0.84
CA CYS A 404 4.14 14.63 0.73
C CYS A 404 5.07 14.39 -0.46
N ARG A 405 5.53 13.16 -0.69
CA ARG A 405 6.41 12.81 -1.82
C ARG A 405 5.72 12.92 -3.17
N ALA A 406 4.41 12.68 -3.24
CA ALA A 406 3.64 12.89 -4.46
C ALA A 406 3.52 14.39 -4.83
N ASN A 407 3.55 15.26 -3.82
CA ASN A 407 3.32 16.70 -3.95
C ASN A 407 4.59 17.55 -4.01
N ASP A 408 5.73 17.02 -3.56
CA ASP A 408 6.98 17.77 -3.44
C ASP A 408 8.17 16.99 -4.05
N PRO A 409 8.53 17.26 -5.32
CA PRO A 409 9.71 16.67 -5.96
C PRO A 409 11.02 17.03 -5.25
N VAL A 410 11.11 18.20 -4.61
CA VAL A 410 12.33 18.64 -3.90
C VAL A 410 12.54 17.79 -2.65
N LEU A 411 11.47 17.44 -1.95
CA LEU A 411 11.52 16.47 -0.85
C LEU A 411 11.99 15.09 -1.33
N VAL A 412 11.50 14.62 -2.49
CA VAL A 412 11.92 13.34 -3.08
C VAL A 412 13.41 13.32 -3.36
N ASP A 413 13.93 14.36 -4.01
CA ASP A 413 15.35 14.49 -4.36
C ASP A 413 16.23 14.58 -3.11
N ALA A 414 15.82 15.37 -2.11
CA ALA A 414 16.53 15.49 -0.84
C ALA A 414 16.64 14.14 -0.10
N MET A 415 15.56 13.33 -0.16
CA MET A 415 15.54 11.99 0.43
C MET A 415 16.33 10.94 -0.36
N ALA A 416 16.60 11.16 -1.66
CA ALA A 416 17.27 10.19 -2.52
C ALA A 416 18.80 10.17 -2.39
N SER A 417 19.40 11.25 -1.87
CA SER A 417 20.85 11.54 -1.89
C SER A 417 21.78 10.50 -1.24
N GLU A 418 21.27 9.56 -0.43
CA GLU A 418 22.06 8.54 0.28
C GLU A 418 21.47 7.12 0.19
N ASP A 419 20.54 6.87 -0.73
CA ASP A 419 20.04 5.50 -0.93
C ASP A 419 21.21 4.57 -1.33
N PRO A 420 21.35 3.38 -0.73
CA PRO A 420 22.38 2.44 -1.16
C PRO A 420 22.19 2.13 -2.64
N PRO A 421 23.26 1.82 -3.41
CA PRO A 421 23.20 1.66 -4.87
C PRO A 421 22.19 0.61 -5.40
N GLY A 422 21.63 -0.22 -4.51
CA GLY A 422 20.61 -1.22 -4.83
C GLY A 422 19.25 -1.01 -4.15
N GLY A 423 19.03 0.08 -3.42
CA GLY A 423 17.77 0.35 -2.71
C GLY A 423 17.42 -0.66 -1.62
N SER A 424 16.18 -0.58 -1.14
CA SER A 424 15.61 -1.50 -0.16
C SER A 424 15.28 -2.84 -0.78
N LEU A 425 15.89 -3.94 -0.29
CA LEU A 425 15.58 -5.29 -0.79
C LEU A 425 14.09 -5.61 -0.70
N ALA A 426 13.46 -5.29 0.43
CA ALA A 426 12.05 -5.59 0.64
C ALA A 426 11.14 -4.75 -0.28
N ARG A 427 11.45 -3.47 -0.50
CA ARG A 427 10.73 -2.66 -1.50
C ARG A 427 10.90 -3.24 -2.90
N ASN A 428 12.13 -3.61 -3.26
CA ASN A 428 12.45 -4.17 -4.56
C ASN A 428 11.77 -5.52 -4.80
N VAL A 429 11.66 -6.36 -3.76
CA VAL A 429 10.89 -7.62 -3.82
C VAL A 429 9.41 -7.33 -4.05
N ALA A 430 8.82 -6.39 -3.30
CA ALA A 430 7.41 -6.01 -3.51
C ALA A 430 7.16 -5.50 -4.94
N VAL A 431 8.03 -4.62 -5.44
CA VAL A 431 7.96 -4.14 -6.84
C VAL A 431 8.11 -5.31 -7.83
N ALA A 432 9.05 -6.23 -7.59
CA ALA A 432 9.24 -7.40 -8.43
C ALA A 432 8.01 -8.32 -8.46
N VAL A 433 7.33 -8.52 -7.33
CA VAL A 433 6.07 -9.28 -7.25
C VAL A 433 4.97 -8.55 -8.02
N ASN A 434 4.84 -7.23 -7.85
CA ASN A 434 3.82 -6.43 -8.52
C ASN A 434 4.00 -6.41 -10.04
N LEU A 435 5.24 -6.54 -10.55
CA LEU A 435 5.49 -6.68 -11.97
C LEU A 435 4.78 -7.90 -12.58
N PHE A 436 4.60 -9.01 -11.85
CA PHE A 436 3.78 -10.14 -12.30
C PHE A 436 2.30 -9.73 -12.45
N GLY A 437 1.76 -9.03 -11.45
CA GLY A 437 0.40 -8.48 -11.48
C GLY A 437 0.18 -7.51 -12.65
N THR A 438 1.14 -6.63 -12.93
CA THR A 438 1.05 -5.70 -14.08
C THR A 438 1.10 -6.39 -15.44
N ASN A 439 1.43 -7.69 -15.46
CA ASN A 439 1.40 -8.54 -16.64
C ASN A 439 0.21 -9.54 -16.59
N GLY A 440 -0.80 -9.29 -15.75
CA GLY A 440 -2.00 -10.12 -15.69
C GLY A 440 -1.84 -11.43 -14.93
N LEU A 441 -0.69 -11.65 -14.29
CA LEU A 441 -0.42 -12.86 -13.50
C LEU A 441 -0.79 -12.63 -12.03
N ARG A 442 -1.65 -13.49 -11.50
CA ARG A 442 -2.07 -13.45 -10.09
C ARG A 442 -1.09 -14.24 -9.25
N VAL A 443 -0.38 -13.56 -8.35
CA VAL A 443 0.60 -14.21 -7.45
C VAL A 443 -0.12 -14.75 -6.22
N LYS A 444 0.11 -16.03 -5.92
CA LYS A 444 -0.36 -16.69 -4.69
C LYS A 444 0.57 -16.48 -3.52
N SER A 445 1.86 -16.67 -3.77
CA SER A 445 2.93 -16.55 -2.78
C SER A 445 4.27 -16.29 -3.47
N HIS A 446 5.25 -15.84 -2.69
CA HIS A 446 6.61 -15.65 -3.16
C HIS A 446 7.63 -15.95 -2.06
N ALA A 447 8.86 -16.25 -2.45
CA ALA A 447 9.96 -16.51 -1.54
C ALA A 447 11.27 -15.97 -2.12
N LEU A 448 12.15 -15.50 -1.25
CA LEU A 448 13.52 -15.15 -1.58
C LEU A 448 14.45 -15.91 -0.64
N ASP A 449 15.13 -16.93 -1.14
CA ASP A 449 16.05 -17.76 -0.36
C ASP A 449 17.38 -17.95 -1.10
N ARG A 450 18.50 -17.72 -0.40
CA ARG A 450 19.88 -17.96 -0.89
C ARG A 450 20.15 -17.46 -2.32
N GLY A 451 19.59 -16.30 -2.70
CA GLY A 451 19.77 -15.71 -4.03
C GLY A 451 18.84 -16.26 -5.12
N ILE A 452 17.82 -17.04 -4.75
CA ILE A 452 16.75 -17.53 -5.61
C ILE A 452 15.46 -16.79 -5.27
N PHE A 453 14.87 -16.12 -6.25
CA PHE A 453 13.55 -15.51 -6.13
C PHE A 453 12.51 -16.43 -6.79
N SER A 454 11.62 -17.02 -5.98
CA SER A 454 10.55 -17.91 -6.44
C SER A 454 9.19 -17.23 -6.31
N VAL A 455 8.38 -17.28 -7.36
CA VAL A 455 7.01 -16.75 -7.39
C VAL A 455 6.06 -17.88 -7.75
N HIS A 456 4.99 -18.05 -6.98
CA HIS A 456 3.90 -18.97 -7.29
C HIS A 456 2.72 -18.18 -7.84
N VAL A 457 2.31 -18.47 -9.08
CA VAL A 457 1.16 -17.85 -9.72
C VAL A 457 -0.01 -18.82 -9.87
N GLU A 458 -1.24 -18.31 -9.84
CA GLU A 458 -2.45 -19.13 -9.93
C GLU A 458 -2.54 -19.88 -11.25
N LYS A 459 -2.40 -19.11 -12.34
CA LYS A 459 -2.46 -19.57 -13.71
C LYS A 459 -1.48 -18.75 -14.53
N TRP A 460 -0.78 -19.44 -15.42
CA TRP A 460 -0.03 -18.84 -16.50
C TRP A 460 -0.46 -19.61 -17.75
N ASP A 461 -1.09 -18.91 -18.70
CA ASP A 461 -1.34 -19.50 -20.01
C ASP A 461 0.01 -19.62 -20.72
N LEU A 462 0.50 -20.86 -20.82
CA LEU A 462 1.83 -21.13 -21.34
C LEU A 462 1.86 -21.03 -22.87
N GLN A 463 0.70 -20.96 -23.53
CA GLN A 463 0.60 -20.56 -24.95
C GLN A 463 0.85 -19.05 -25.14
N ALA A 464 0.62 -18.25 -24.10
CA ALA A 464 0.93 -16.82 -24.04
C ALA A 464 2.16 -16.59 -23.13
N VAL A 465 3.34 -16.97 -23.62
CA VAL A 465 4.59 -16.96 -22.82
C VAL A 465 5.02 -15.55 -22.37
N ASN A 466 4.64 -14.51 -23.13
CA ASN A 466 5.10 -13.13 -22.94
C ASN A 466 4.88 -12.54 -21.54
N PRO A 467 3.70 -12.64 -20.90
CA PRO A 467 3.48 -11.90 -19.66
C PRO A 467 4.37 -12.39 -18.51
N GLY A 468 4.65 -13.70 -18.44
CA GLY A 468 5.58 -14.26 -17.44
C GLY A 468 7.04 -13.93 -17.73
N LEU A 469 7.50 -14.06 -18.99
CA LEU A 469 8.88 -13.70 -19.34
C LEU A 469 9.12 -12.19 -19.26
N GLN A 470 8.12 -11.37 -19.56
CA GLN A 470 8.16 -9.92 -19.37
C GLN A 470 8.28 -9.56 -17.90
N ALA A 471 7.45 -10.15 -17.04
CA ALA A 471 7.54 -9.95 -15.59
C ALA A 471 8.91 -10.39 -15.04
N LEU A 472 9.41 -11.55 -15.45
CA LEU A 472 10.74 -12.05 -15.05
C LEU A 472 11.87 -11.13 -15.50
N THR A 473 11.83 -10.70 -16.77
CA THR A 473 12.84 -9.80 -17.33
C THR A 473 12.86 -8.48 -16.56
N ALA A 474 11.70 -7.87 -16.29
CA ALA A 474 11.61 -6.64 -15.53
C ALA A 474 12.01 -6.82 -14.06
N ALA A 475 11.56 -7.91 -13.41
CA ALA A 475 11.92 -8.23 -12.02
C ALA A 475 13.43 -8.41 -11.84
N SER A 476 14.13 -8.95 -12.84
CA SER A 476 15.59 -9.12 -12.81
C SER A 476 16.39 -7.82 -12.72
N GLN A 477 15.79 -6.71 -13.16
CA GLN A 477 16.39 -5.37 -13.08
C GLN A 477 16.21 -4.76 -11.70
N VAL A 478 15.08 -5.03 -11.05
CA VAL A 478 14.75 -4.54 -9.71
C VAL A 478 15.46 -5.35 -8.62
N LEU A 479 15.81 -6.60 -8.90
CA LEU A 479 16.50 -7.51 -7.97
C LEU A 479 17.92 -7.86 -8.43
N PRO A 480 18.87 -6.90 -8.40
CA PRO A 480 20.19 -7.09 -9.00
C PRO A 480 21.15 -8.00 -8.22
N LYS A 481 20.73 -8.53 -7.06
CA LYS A 481 21.53 -9.47 -6.25
C LYS A 481 20.99 -10.90 -6.30
N VAL A 482 19.88 -11.12 -6.99
CA VAL A 482 19.28 -12.44 -7.18
C VAL A 482 20.00 -13.13 -8.33
N ASN A 483 20.44 -14.36 -8.11
CA ASN A 483 21.15 -15.14 -9.13
C ASN A 483 20.17 -15.87 -10.05
N LYS A 484 19.01 -16.27 -9.53
CA LYS A 484 18.11 -17.20 -10.21
C LYS A 484 16.64 -16.87 -9.92
N PHE A 485 15.79 -17.00 -10.93
CA PHE A 485 14.37 -16.64 -10.89
C PHE A 485 13.52 -17.86 -11.23
N GLN A 486 12.55 -18.16 -10.36
CA GLN A 486 11.66 -19.32 -10.47
C GLN A 486 10.20 -18.90 -10.53
N VAL A 487 9.42 -19.52 -11.41
CA VAL A 487 7.97 -19.37 -11.45
C VAL A 487 7.33 -20.74 -11.32
N ARG A 488 6.45 -20.89 -10.33
CA ARG A 488 5.59 -22.07 -10.13
C ARG A 488 4.15 -21.73 -10.49
N VAL A 489 3.41 -22.68 -11.07
CA VAL A 489 2.04 -22.47 -11.56
C VAL A 489 1.11 -23.56 -11.01
N GLY A 490 -0.13 -23.19 -10.66
CA GLY A 490 -1.21 -24.13 -10.39
C GLY A 490 -1.20 -24.76 -8.99
N VAL A 491 -2.07 -25.77 -8.80
CA VAL A 491 -2.17 -26.59 -7.58
C VAL A 491 -2.30 -28.06 -8.02
N PRO A 492 -1.32 -28.95 -7.74
CA PRO A 492 -0.05 -28.69 -7.06
C PRO A 492 0.84 -27.70 -7.83
N ALA A 493 1.75 -27.02 -7.13
CA ALA A 493 2.62 -26.01 -7.72
C ALA A 493 3.72 -26.65 -8.58
N LEU A 494 3.66 -26.44 -9.90
CA LEU A 494 4.60 -27.00 -10.88
C LEU A 494 5.60 -25.93 -11.37
N LEU A 495 6.89 -26.25 -11.49
CA LEU A 495 7.97 -25.31 -11.86
C LEU A 495 7.97 -24.91 -13.35
N ALA A 496 7.20 -23.88 -13.72
CA ALA A 496 7.04 -23.49 -15.12
C ALA A 496 8.24 -22.75 -15.72
N ALA A 497 9.05 -22.07 -14.90
CA ALA A 497 10.27 -21.41 -15.36
C ALA A 497 11.35 -21.45 -14.27
N ASP A 498 12.59 -21.67 -14.70
CA ASP A 498 13.79 -21.65 -13.86
C ASP A 498 14.95 -21.02 -14.63
N ILE A 499 15.21 -19.72 -14.42
CA ILE A 499 16.08 -18.93 -15.29
C ILE A 499 17.17 -18.22 -14.48
N ASP A 500 18.42 -18.38 -14.91
CA ASP A 500 19.54 -17.61 -14.38
C ASP A 500 19.45 -16.13 -14.78
N ARG A 501 19.83 -15.25 -13.85
CA ARG A 501 19.80 -13.79 -14.07
C ARG A 501 20.64 -13.37 -15.28
N SER A 502 21.76 -14.04 -15.55
CA SER A 502 22.60 -13.76 -16.73
C SER A 502 21.82 -13.86 -18.03
N HIS A 503 20.91 -14.84 -18.16
CA HIS A 503 20.05 -14.99 -19.34
C HIS A 503 18.98 -13.90 -19.41
N LEU A 504 18.39 -13.53 -18.27
CA LEU A 504 17.45 -12.41 -18.20
C LEU A 504 18.12 -11.06 -18.50
N GLN A 505 19.38 -10.87 -18.14
CA GLN A 505 20.18 -9.69 -18.51
C GLN A 505 20.44 -9.63 -20.02
N ARG A 506 20.77 -10.75 -20.66
CA ARG A 506 20.87 -10.81 -22.13
C ARG A 506 19.52 -10.47 -22.79
N ASN A 507 18.42 -11.00 -22.26
CA ASN A 507 17.08 -10.66 -22.71
C ASN A 507 16.74 -9.17 -22.52
N TRP A 508 17.22 -8.54 -21.44
CA TRP A 508 17.01 -7.11 -21.19
C TRP A 508 17.57 -6.21 -22.29
N HIS A 509 18.71 -6.55 -22.88
CA HIS A 509 19.25 -5.79 -24.01
C HIS A 509 18.33 -5.84 -25.24
N VAL A 510 17.76 -7.02 -25.52
CA VAL A 510 16.75 -7.19 -26.57
C VAL A 510 15.48 -6.38 -26.25
N TRP A 511 15.05 -6.43 -24.99
CA TRP A 511 13.89 -5.67 -24.51
C TRP A 511 14.07 -4.15 -24.65
N LEU A 512 15.24 -3.61 -24.32
CA LEU A 512 15.54 -2.19 -24.49
C LEU A 512 15.48 -1.76 -25.96
N LEU A 513 16.01 -2.60 -26.87
CA LEU A 513 15.93 -2.38 -28.31
C LEU A 513 14.47 -2.35 -28.77
N ALA A 514 13.67 -3.34 -28.39
CA ALA A 514 12.26 -3.41 -28.74
C ALA A 514 11.46 -2.22 -28.19
N ARG A 515 11.62 -1.88 -26.91
CA ARG A 515 10.94 -0.72 -26.29
C ARG A 515 11.23 0.60 -27.01
N SER A 516 12.42 0.77 -27.55
CA SER A 516 12.78 2.01 -28.27
C SER A 516 12.09 2.16 -29.63
N ARG A 517 11.49 1.08 -30.17
CA ARG A 517 10.98 1.02 -31.55
C ARG A 517 9.51 0.63 -31.66
N PHE A 518 8.93 0.01 -30.63
CA PHE A 518 7.57 -0.52 -30.67
C PHE A 518 6.75 -0.03 -29.45
N ASN A 519 5.48 0.29 -29.70
CA ASN A 519 4.52 0.63 -28.65
C ASN A 519 3.99 -0.62 -27.93
N GLU A 520 3.94 -1.74 -28.65
CA GLU A 520 3.57 -3.07 -28.13
C GLU A 520 4.77 -4.01 -28.29
N MET A 521 5.05 -4.80 -27.26
CA MET A 521 6.26 -5.62 -27.23
C MET A 521 6.12 -6.83 -28.18
N PRO A 522 6.97 -6.97 -29.23
CA PRO A 522 6.92 -8.14 -30.10
C PRO A 522 7.28 -9.44 -29.36
N LEU A 523 6.68 -10.57 -29.75
CA LEU A 523 6.95 -11.90 -29.19
C LEU A 523 8.44 -12.27 -29.24
N SER A 524 9.09 -11.96 -30.37
CA SER A 524 10.53 -12.20 -30.57
C SER A 524 11.43 -11.56 -29.51
N THR A 525 10.97 -10.53 -28.79
CA THR A 525 11.71 -9.89 -27.71
C THR A 525 12.14 -10.89 -26.63
N PHE A 526 11.31 -11.91 -26.38
CA PHE A 526 11.50 -12.86 -25.28
C PHE A 526 12.12 -14.19 -25.70
N LEU A 527 12.58 -14.33 -26.96
CA LEU A 527 13.23 -15.56 -27.42
C LEU A 527 14.45 -15.97 -26.56
N PRO A 528 15.33 -15.04 -26.12
CA PRO A 528 16.44 -15.40 -25.22
C PRO A 528 15.98 -15.99 -23.88
N ALA A 529 14.98 -15.36 -23.25
CA ALA A 529 14.42 -15.87 -22.00
C ALA A 529 13.68 -17.20 -22.21
N ASN A 530 12.98 -17.35 -23.34
CA ASN A 530 12.30 -18.59 -23.72
C ASN A 530 13.31 -19.75 -23.93
N ALA A 531 14.43 -19.49 -24.61
CA ALA A 531 15.51 -20.45 -24.78
C ALA A 531 16.03 -20.96 -23.42
N ALA A 532 16.27 -20.03 -22.48
CA ALA A 532 16.73 -20.38 -21.15
C ALA A 532 15.72 -21.24 -20.36
N VAL A 533 14.42 -20.98 -20.49
CA VAL A 533 13.39 -21.85 -19.89
C VAL A 533 13.43 -23.25 -20.50
N ARG A 534 13.53 -23.35 -21.83
CA ARG A 534 13.51 -24.64 -22.54
C ARG A 534 14.73 -25.49 -22.20
N LEU A 535 15.91 -24.89 -22.03
CA LEU A 535 17.12 -25.59 -21.59
C LEU A 535 16.99 -26.27 -20.22
N ALA A 536 16.05 -25.85 -19.37
CA ALA A 536 15.83 -26.49 -18.08
C ALA A 536 15.11 -27.85 -18.20
N VAL A 537 14.40 -28.10 -19.30
CA VAL A 537 13.49 -29.27 -19.46
C VAL A 537 13.70 -30.06 -20.75
N GLU A 538 14.38 -29.49 -21.75
CA GLU A 538 14.64 -30.06 -23.06
C GLU A 538 16.14 -30.19 -23.34
N SER A 539 16.51 -31.00 -24.33
CA SER A 539 17.89 -31.03 -24.82
C SER A 539 18.28 -29.71 -25.49
N PRO A 540 19.57 -29.34 -25.52
CA PRO A 540 20.01 -28.11 -26.19
C PRO A 540 19.59 -28.03 -27.67
N THR A 541 19.58 -29.16 -28.39
CA THR A 541 19.13 -29.24 -29.79
C THR A 541 17.62 -28.97 -29.92
N GLU A 542 16.79 -29.53 -29.04
CA GLU A 542 15.34 -29.24 -29.04
C GLU A 542 15.06 -27.78 -28.67
N ALA A 543 15.82 -27.26 -27.68
CA ALA A 543 15.74 -25.88 -27.22
C ALA A 543 15.99 -24.89 -28.37
N VAL A 544 17.12 -25.05 -29.09
CA VAL A 544 17.52 -24.19 -30.21
C VAL A 544 16.55 -24.28 -31.39
N ARG A 545 16.03 -25.49 -31.69
CA ARG A 545 15.09 -25.68 -32.80
C ARG A 545 13.78 -24.95 -32.58
N ALA A 546 13.17 -24.98 -31.40
CA ALA A 546 11.89 -24.26 -31.25
C ALA A 546 12.06 -22.76 -31.17
N VAL A 547 13.11 -22.23 -30.52
CA VAL A 547 13.28 -20.77 -30.51
C VAL A 547 13.56 -20.26 -31.92
N THR A 548 14.26 -21.05 -32.75
CA THR A 548 14.44 -20.77 -34.17
C THR A 548 13.12 -20.88 -34.94
N TRP A 549 12.33 -21.91 -34.67
CA TRP A 549 11.00 -22.07 -35.25
C TRP A 549 10.06 -20.90 -34.92
N LEU A 550 10.07 -20.44 -33.66
CA LEU A 550 9.31 -19.27 -33.19
C LEU A 550 9.78 -17.98 -33.87
N ALA A 551 11.10 -17.81 -34.04
CA ALA A 551 11.66 -16.67 -34.76
C ALA A 551 11.22 -16.65 -36.24
N LEU A 552 11.24 -17.80 -36.91
CA LEU A 552 10.74 -17.92 -38.27
C LEU A 552 9.23 -17.67 -38.35
N ASN A 553 8.46 -18.16 -37.37
CA ASN A 553 7.02 -17.92 -37.30
C ASN A 553 6.69 -16.42 -37.15
N ASP A 554 7.38 -15.69 -36.25
CA ASP A 554 7.20 -14.23 -36.11
C ASP A 554 7.59 -13.52 -37.41
N ALA A 555 8.67 -13.94 -38.07
CA ALA A 555 9.05 -13.40 -39.37
C ALA A 555 8.00 -13.67 -40.45
N MET A 556 7.37 -14.85 -40.48
CA MET A 556 6.27 -15.16 -41.41
C MET A 556 5.10 -14.19 -41.22
N HIS A 557 4.68 -13.92 -39.98
CA HIS A 557 3.63 -12.94 -39.71
C HIS A 557 4.00 -11.54 -40.20
N VAL A 558 5.25 -11.12 -40.00
CA VAL A 558 5.76 -9.83 -40.51
C VAL A 558 5.61 -9.74 -42.04
N PHE A 559 5.94 -10.81 -42.77
CA PHE A 559 5.80 -10.86 -44.23
C PHE A 559 4.34 -10.96 -44.68
N GLN A 560 3.49 -11.62 -43.92
CA GLN A 560 2.05 -11.67 -44.18
C GLN A 560 1.42 -10.27 -44.05
N ASP A 561 1.71 -9.55 -42.96
CA ASP A 561 1.26 -8.16 -42.75
C ASP A 561 1.67 -7.26 -43.94
N ALA A 562 2.88 -7.46 -44.45
CA ALA A 562 3.41 -6.74 -45.61
C ALA A 562 2.67 -7.08 -46.92
N ALA A 563 2.35 -8.36 -47.11
CA ALA A 563 1.64 -8.85 -48.28
C ALA A 563 0.20 -8.32 -48.32
N GLU A 564 -0.49 -8.26 -47.18
CA GLU A 564 -1.87 -7.75 -47.06
C GLU A 564 -1.99 -6.29 -47.50
N VAL A 565 -0.99 -5.45 -47.19
CA VAL A 565 -0.99 -4.03 -47.58
C VAL A 565 -0.25 -3.75 -48.88
N SER A 566 0.27 -4.78 -49.56
CA SER A 566 1.19 -4.62 -50.71
C SER A 566 0.54 -3.94 -51.93
N HIS A 567 -0.78 -4.01 -52.06
CA HIS A 567 -1.53 -3.38 -53.15
C HIS A 567 -1.75 -1.88 -52.92
N ASP A 568 -1.59 -1.38 -51.69
CA ASP A 568 -1.61 0.04 -51.34
C ASP A 568 -0.18 0.54 -51.12
N ARG A 569 0.39 1.16 -52.14
CA ARG A 569 1.76 1.70 -52.12
C ARG A 569 2.00 2.70 -50.99
N ARG A 570 0.98 3.44 -50.52
CA ARG A 570 1.13 4.40 -49.42
C ARG A 570 1.18 3.68 -48.07
N ARG A 571 0.28 2.72 -47.84
CA ARG A 571 0.29 1.90 -46.62
C ARG A 571 1.54 1.04 -46.53
N PHE A 572 1.94 0.40 -47.62
CA PHE A 572 3.18 -0.40 -47.68
C PHE A 572 4.43 0.43 -47.35
N LYS A 573 4.56 1.65 -47.91
CA LYS A 573 5.66 2.56 -47.57
C LYS A 573 5.68 2.99 -46.10
N ARG A 574 4.51 3.13 -45.46
CA ARG A 574 4.41 3.47 -44.03
C ARG A 574 4.74 2.27 -43.14
N LEU A 575 4.39 1.06 -43.54
CA LEU A 575 4.69 -0.17 -42.81
C LEU A 575 6.18 -0.56 -42.92
N TRP A 576 6.85 -0.18 -44.02
CA TRP A 576 8.22 -0.61 -44.33
C TRP A 576 9.24 -0.41 -43.19
N PRO A 577 9.32 0.76 -42.51
CA PRO A 577 10.25 0.93 -41.39
C PRO A 577 9.92 0.02 -40.19
N HIS A 578 8.63 -0.23 -39.93
CA HIS A 578 8.21 -1.16 -38.88
C HIS A 578 8.62 -2.59 -39.21
N LEU A 579 8.45 -3.01 -40.47
CA LEU A 579 8.88 -4.31 -40.96
C LEU A 579 10.39 -4.49 -40.82
N GLN A 580 11.19 -3.49 -41.23
CA GLN A 580 12.64 -3.47 -41.06
C GLN A 580 13.03 -3.66 -39.60
N ALA A 581 12.45 -2.85 -38.71
CA ALA A 581 12.73 -2.91 -37.28
C ALA A 581 12.35 -4.27 -36.67
N ARG A 582 11.25 -4.89 -37.12
CA ARG A 582 10.76 -6.18 -36.58
C ARG A 582 11.67 -7.32 -37.00
N LEU A 583 12.13 -7.37 -38.25
CA LEU A 583 13.08 -8.38 -38.72
C LEU A 583 14.48 -8.23 -38.11
N GLU A 584 14.95 -7.00 -37.90
CA GLU A 584 16.19 -6.74 -37.17
C GLU A 584 16.09 -7.24 -35.72
N LEU A 585 14.98 -6.96 -35.04
CA LEU A 585 14.72 -7.47 -33.69
C LEU A 585 14.72 -9.01 -33.68
N ILE A 586 13.95 -9.65 -34.57
CA ILE A 586 13.89 -11.12 -34.67
C ILE A 586 15.29 -11.71 -34.85
N SER A 587 16.08 -11.17 -35.78
CA SER A 587 17.44 -11.65 -36.08
C SER A 587 18.40 -11.48 -34.90
N TYR A 588 18.31 -10.35 -34.19
CA TYR A 588 19.11 -10.11 -32.99
C TYR A 588 18.70 -11.04 -31.85
N SER A 589 17.39 -11.15 -31.58
CA SER A 589 16.82 -12.00 -30.54
C SER A 589 17.22 -13.47 -30.70
N ILE A 590 17.11 -14.03 -31.91
CA ILE A 590 17.48 -15.43 -32.16
C ILE A 590 18.99 -15.66 -32.01
N THR A 591 19.80 -14.67 -32.37
CA THR A 591 21.26 -14.75 -32.18
C THR A 591 21.60 -14.86 -30.70
N VAL A 592 21.02 -13.99 -29.87
CA VAL A 592 21.21 -14.03 -28.41
C VAL A 592 20.64 -15.33 -27.81
N ALA A 593 19.51 -15.83 -28.31
CA ALA A 593 18.93 -17.09 -27.86
C ALA A 593 19.84 -18.29 -28.17
N ASN A 594 20.39 -18.37 -29.38
CA ASN A 594 21.31 -19.44 -29.78
C ASN A 594 22.61 -19.39 -28.97
N GLU A 595 23.13 -18.19 -28.64
CA GLU A 595 24.30 -18.01 -27.75
C GLU A 595 24.03 -18.44 -26.30
N ILE A 596 22.78 -18.39 -25.83
CA ILE A 596 22.39 -18.91 -24.50
C ILE A 596 22.36 -20.44 -24.53
N VAL A 597 21.85 -21.03 -25.61
CA VAL A 597 21.76 -22.49 -25.77
C VAL A 597 23.14 -23.13 -25.97
N GLY A 598 24.01 -22.51 -26.77
CA GLY A 598 25.37 -22.98 -27.01
C GLY A 598 25.45 -24.36 -27.68
N ALA A 599 24.41 -24.73 -28.46
CA ALA A 599 24.36 -26.00 -29.18
C ALA A 599 24.53 -25.78 -30.69
N ASP A 600 25.26 -26.69 -31.32
CA ASP A 600 25.42 -26.73 -32.76
C ASP A 600 24.29 -27.56 -33.38
N ASP A 601 23.38 -26.89 -34.08
CA ASP A 601 22.35 -27.52 -34.92
C ASP A 601 22.37 -26.88 -36.31
N GLU A 602 22.62 -27.69 -37.34
CA GLU A 602 22.83 -27.20 -38.71
C GLU A 602 21.57 -26.51 -39.28
N GLU A 603 20.38 -27.05 -38.98
CA GLU A 603 19.11 -26.51 -39.47
C GLU A 603 18.77 -25.18 -38.79
N ALA A 604 18.96 -25.08 -37.47
CA ALA A 604 18.78 -23.85 -36.72
C ALA A 604 19.78 -22.77 -37.15
N THR A 605 21.04 -23.16 -37.38
CA THR A 605 22.09 -22.25 -37.88
C THR A 605 21.77 -21.73 -39.27
N ALA A 606 21.33 -22.61 -40.19
CA ALA A 606 20.93 -22.22 -41.54
C ALA A 606 19.74 -21.25 -41.52
N ALA A 607 18.75 -21.49 -40.66
CA ALA A 607 17.60 -20.61 -40.47
C ALA A 607 17.99 -19.24 -39.86
N GLN A 608 18.91 -19.22 -38.88
CA GLN A 608 19.44 -17.97 -38.33
C GLN A 608 20.17 -17.15 -39.40
N GLU A 609 21.03 -17.78 -40.20
CA GLU A 609 21.73 -17.13 -41.30
C GLU A 609 20.78 -16.63 -42.40
N LEU A 610 19.69 -17.37 -42.66
CA LEU A 610 18.62 -16.89 -43.51
C LEU A 610 17.97 -15.62 -42.94
N LEU A 611 17.59 -15.60 -41.67
CA LEU A 611 16.97 -14.44 -41.03
C LEU A 611 17.90 -13.21 -41.07
N LYS A 612 19.20 -13.39 -40.84
CA LYS A 612 20.21 -12.31 -41.00
C LYS A 612 20.25 -11.79 -42.43
N LYS A 613 20.34 -12.67 -43.44
CA LYS A 613 20.34 -12.29 -44.86
C LYS A 613 19.06 -11.54 -45.24
N VAL A 614 17.90 -12.03 -44.79
CA VAL A 614 16.61 -11.40 -45.02
C VAL A 614 16.57 -10.00 -44.40
N ALA A 615 17.02 -9.84 -43.14
CA ALA A 615 17.06 -8.54 -42.48
C ALA A 615 17.94 -7.54 -43.25
N VAL A 616 19.10 -7.96 -43.76
CA VAL A 616 20.00 -7.13 -44.58
C VAL A 616 19.34 -6.73 -45.91
N GLU A 617 18.68 -7.67 -46.58
CA GLU A 617 18.00 -7.40 -47.86
C GLU A 617 16.84 -6.42 -47.70
N VAL A 618 16.11 -6.53 -46.60
CA VAL A 618 14.98 -5.65 -46.27
C VAL A 618 15.45 -4.29 -45.75
N ALA A 619 16.67 -4.16 -45.20
CA ALA A 619 17.23 -2.88 -44.78
C ALA A 619 17.41 -1.87 -45.95
N LYS A 620 17.32 -2.32 -47.20
CA LYS A 620 17.37 -1.46 -48.39
C LYS A 620 16.19 -0.47 -48.44
N PRO A 621 16.35 0.71 -49.07
CA PRO A 621 15.27 1.69 -49.21
C PRO A 621 14.04 1.10 -49.91
N VAL A 622 12.84 1.40 -49.43
CA VAL A 622 11.55 0.89 -49.99
C VAL A 622 11.37 1.16 -51.49
N LYS A 623 12.04 2.17 -52.02
CA LYS A 623 12.02 2.51 -53.46
C LYS A 623 12.69 1.45 -54.34
N ASP A 624 13.56 0.63 -53.75
CA ASP A 624 14.36 -0.39 -54.43
C ASP A 624 13.74 -1.80 -54.27
N VAL A 625 12.56 -1.88 -53.64
CA VAL A 625 11.90 -3.14 -53.28
C VAL A 625 10.65 -3.38 -54.13
N VAL A 626 10.59 -4.55 -54.76
CA VAL A 626 9.43 -5.03 -55.52
C VAL A 626 8.58 -5.94 -54.62
N VAL A 627 7.25 -5.84 -54.67
CA VAL A 627 6.35 -6.68 -53.85
C VAL A 627 6.61 -8.18 -54.05
N SER A 628 6.90 -8.61 -55.29
CA SER A 628 7.24 -10.01 -55.59
C SER A 628 8.50 -10.50 -54.86
N PHE A 629 9.44 -9.60 -54.58
CA PHE A 629 10.64 -9.90 -53.79
C PHE A 629 10.27 -10.20 -52.33
N VAL A 630 9.42 -9.38 -51.72
CA VAL A 630 8.93 -9.57 -50.34
C VAL A 630 8.17 -10.89 -50.18
N VAL A 631 7.29 -11.21 -51.14
CA VAL A 631 6.58 -12.51 -51.16
C VAL A 631 7.54 -13.68 -51.33
N SER A 632 8.60 -13.52 -52.15
CA SER A 632 9.62 -14.55 -52.34
C SER A 632 10.41 -14.83 -51.05
N LEU A 633 10.79 -13.77 -50.31
CA LEU A 633 11.44 -13.90 -49.01
C LEU A 633 10.53 -14.58 -47.98
N GLY A 634 9.25 -14.20 -47.92
CA GLY A 634 8.26 -14.86 -47.06
C GLY A 634 8.15 -16.36 -47.34
N ARG A 635 8.07 -16.76 -48.61
CA ARG A 635 8.07 -18.19 -49.02
C ARG A 635 9.37 -18.91 -48.67
N MET A 636 10.50 -18.21 -48.67
CA MET A 636 11.79 -18.80 -48.27
C MET A 636 11.82 -19.11 -46.77
N ILE A 637 11.32 -18.20 -45.95
CA ILE A 637 11.17 -18.38 -44.49
C ILE A 637 10.19 -19.51 -44.22
N GLU A 638 9.02 -19.51 -44.87
CA GLU A 638 8.00 -20.55 -44.70
C GLU A 638 8.55 -21.95 -45.00
N ARG A 639 9.40 -22.10 -46.02
CA ARG A 639 10.04 -23.40 -46.32
C ARG A 639 10.93 -23.87 -45.17
N HIS A 640 11.76 -23.00 -44.59
CA HIS A 640 12.64 -23.37 -43.47
C HIS A 640 11.84 -23.64 -42.20
N TRP A 641 10.77 -22.86 -41.96
CA TRP A 641 9.86 -23.07 -40.85
C TRP A 641 9.18 -24.44 -40.91
N ARG A 642 8.75 -24.88 -42.11
CA ARG A 642 8.20 -26.23 -42.32
C ARG A 642 9.26 -27.33 -42.15
N GLN A 643 10.51 -27.08 -42.56
CA GLN A 643 11.61 -28.04 -42.47
C GLN A 643 12.03 -28.33 -41.02
N LEU A 644 12.09 -27.29 -40.18
CA LEU A 644 12.36 -27.44 -38.74
C LEU A 644 11.24 -28.21 -38.00
N GLY A 645 10.08 -28.38 -38.63
CA GLY A 645 8.92 -29.08 -38.09
C GLY A 645 8.19 -28.25 -37.02
N PRO A 646 6.91 -28.54 -36.74
CA PRO A 646 6.23 -27.91 -35.61
C PRO A 646 6.93 -28.33 -34.31
N VAL A 647 7.57 -27.38 -33.63
CA VAL A 647 8.20 -27.64 -32.33
C VAL A 647 7.25 -27.21 -31.22
N PRO A 648 7.12 -27.96 -30.11
CA PRO A 648 6.24 -27.59 -29.01
C PRO A 648 6.51 -26.17 -28.52
N ILE A 649 5.50 -25.31 -28.57
CA ILE A 649 5.44 -24.09 -27.78
C ILE A 649 5.23 -24.56 -26.33
N LEU A 650 6.04 -24.08 -25.38
CA LEU A 650 5.93 -24.43 -23.95
C LEU A 650 4.44 -24.45 -23.51
N PRO A 651 4.02 -25.41 -22.66
CA PRO A 651 4.80 -25.95 -21.55
C PRO A 651 5.04 -27.45 -21.59
N THR A 652 6.16 -27.91 -21.03
CA THR A 652 6.19 -29.26 -20.46
C THR A 652 6.81 -29.22 -19.06
N LEU A 653 6.02 -29.69 -18.11
CA LEU A 653 6.31 -29.72 -16.68
C LEU A 653 6.65 -31.11 -16.15
N ASP A 654 6.46 -32.19 -16.93
CA ASP A 654 7.28 -33.42 -16.93
C ASP A 654 6.87 -34.33 -18.11
N LYS A 655 7.77 -35.26 -18.48
CA LYS A 655 7.86 -36.08 -19.70
C LYS A 655 6.88 -37.26 -19.77
N THR A 656 5.70 -37.08 -20.35
CA THR A 656 5.08 -38.18 -21.09
C THR A 656 5.11 -37.86 -22.58
N PRO A 657 5.84 -38.64 -23.41
CA PRO A 657 5.84 -38.43 -24.84
C PRO A 657 4.43 -38.64 -25.39
N LEU A 658 3.95 -37.68 -26.18
CA LEU A 658 2.77 -37.88 -27.02
C LEU A 658 3.14 -38.95 -28.05
N HIS A 659 2.49 -40.11 -27.97
CA HIS A 659 2.54 -41.16 -28.99
C HIS A 659 1.78 -40.75 -30.25
#